data_AF-A0A942SM64-F1
#
_entry.id   AF-A0A942SM64-F1
#
_cell.length_a   1.000
_cell.length_b   1.000
_cell.length_c   1.000
_cell.angle_alpha   90.00
_cell.angle_beta   90.00
_cell.angle_gamma   90.00
#
_symmetry.space_group_name_H-M   'P 1'
#
loop_
_entity.id
_entity.type
_entity.pdbx_description
1 polymer ?
#
loop_
_entity_poly.entity_id
_entity_poly.type
_entity_poly.pdbx_seq_one_letter_code
_entity_poly.pdbx_strand_id
1 'polypeptide(L)'
;MSHTDDGEIDLPFSAAQLDAVLNEYIPATTWEEVAAELALLGRTQQEFVLEWCFVLAGNNATLAFGWGRKATAAFACMGETDIERWLIRAMDVYDKQGLSRAFNILNHPDRFAVEIQAEARRLALPEALGVLELFVCGLAGRTFKIAEGDAAYTDSETFFLPASIEFFPRKEDNFLLYKGMVAHLWAQVRFGTYTVDWLERVSAYPDPERALAWLHALEAQRLEYRLRKLFSGLLNDLDQRLGVPSFSLPPALLELLAEPGAGVTASLDLLEEVLDHEPPTLPPYIGLLKPELVRQAMQARLPREKEALAKVLGKWLDEIQPRRADTPPPQFSAALAGERENSPRLDITITLDGKPLAPPDKVRELLSSIALDLGEIPPEYLVPAGPGDSNPDTANAEKKAVSGSPTRDAVTYPEWDHERRSYRKEWCVVREKPLSPQGDAFVQQTLTKYSGKIHQFKRAFEMLRGEERTLKRQQNGDDIDFDALVDAYADLRCGRELSEHVFTRRLKVERNLALMLMVDMSGSTKGHINDTEREALVLLCEALERLGDRYAIYGFSGMTRLNCEIYPIKEFQEPYGDTVRRRIEAITPRDYTRMGVAIRHLSQRLNQVDARVRLLITLSDGKPDDFQDNYRGAYGIEDTRMALLEAKRSGIHPFCITIDREGPQYLPHMYGAVNYAVIDDVKRLPLKIADIYRKLTT
;
A
#
# COMPACT_ATOMS: atom_id res chain seq x y z
N MET A 1 -23.80 29.12 -23.06
CA MET A 1 -23.72 30.50 -23.61
C MET A 1 -22.26 30.85 -23.80
N SER A 2 -21.97 31.62 -24.85
CA SER A 2 -20.64 32.03 -25.30
C SER A 2 -19.87 32.82 -24.24
N HIS A 3 -18.62 32.44 -24.00
CA HIS A 3 -17.66 33.20 -23.20
C HIS A 3 -17.27 34.50 -23.91
N THR A 4 -17.57 35.62 -23.28
CA THR A 4 -16.82 36.87 -23.41
C THR A 4 -16.09 37.10 -22.10
N ASP A 5 -14.78 37.27 -22.23
CA ASP A 5 -13.77 37.48 -21.21
C ASP A 5 -13.73 38.99 -20.90
N ASP A 6 -14.37 39.41 -19.80
CA ASP A 6 -14.18 40.72 -19.19
C ASP A 6 -13.78 40.47 -17.73
N GLY A 7 -12.70 41.11 -17.30
CA GLY A 7 -12.16 40.99 -15.95
C GLY A 7 -13.08 41.61 -14.89
N GLU A 8 -14.21 40.96 -14.61
CA GLU A 8 -14.95 41.15 -13.37
C GLU A 8 -14.08 40.61 -12.22
N ILE A 9 -13.78 41.48 -11.27
CA ILE A 9 -13.36 41.04 -9.93
C ILE A 9 -14.51 40.17 -9.44
N ASP A 10 -14.29 38.86 -9.36
CA ASP A 10 -15.33 37.90 -9.02
C ASP A 10 -15.70 38.07 -7.54
N LEU A 11 -16.63 38.99 -7.28
CA LEU A 11 -17.05 39.35 -5.94
C LEU A 11 -17.79 38.17 -5.31
N PRO A 12 -17.60 37.92 -4.00
CA PRO A 12 -18.39 36.92 -3.29
C PRO A 12 -19.88 37.19 -3.46
N PHE A 13 -20.66 36.12 -3.65
CA PHE A 13 -22.11 36.21 -3.72
C PHE A 13 -22.65 36.76 -2.39
N SER A 14 -23.64 37.65 -2.50
CA SER A 14 -24.43 38.09 -1.34
C SER A 14 -25.34 36.96 -0.83
N ALA A 15 -25.79 37.06 0.42
CA ALA A 15 -26.72 36.10 1.01
C ALA A 15 -28.01 35.92 0.16
N ALA A 16 -28.53 37.00 -0.43
CA ALA A 16 -29.71 36.94 -1.29
C ALA A 16 -29.43 36.19 -2.61
N GLN A 17 -28.23 36.34 -3.18
CA GLN A 17 -27.84 35.59 -4.38
C GLN A 17 -27.63 34.10 -4.06
N LEU A 18 -26.98 33.78 -2.93
CA LEU A 18 -26.78 32.40 -2.49
C LEU A 18 -28.11 31.70 -2.19
N ASP A 19 -29.03 32.37 -1.49
CA ASP A 19 -30.37 31.83 -1.21
C ASP A 19 -31.16 31.57 -2.50
N ALA A 20 -31.13 32.50 -3.46
CA ALA A 20 -31.80 32.31 -4.74
C ALA A 20 -31.25 31.10 -5.52
N VAL A 21 -29.92 30.98 -5.60
CA VAL A 21 -29.24 29.87 -6.29
C VAL A 21 -29.54 28.54 -5.60
N LEU A 22 -29.44 28.46 -4.28
CA LEU A 22 -29.70 27.22 -3.53
C LEU A 22 -31.18 26.80 -3.59
N ASN A 23 -32.11 27.75 -3.56
CA ASN A 23 -33.55 27.49 -3.73
C ASN A 23 -33.90 27.01 -5.15
N GLU A 24 -33.20 27.46 -6.18
CA GLU A 24 -33.39 26.98 -7.55
C GLU A 24 -33.10 25.47 -7.66
N TYR A 25 -32.07 24.99 -6.96
CA TYR A 25 -31.66 23.59 -7.00
C TYR A 25 -32.37 22.71 -5.97
N ILE A 26 -32.71 23.23 -4.79
CA ILE A 26 -33.32 22.47 -3.70
C ILE A 26 -34.54 23.25 -3.15
N PRO A 27 -35.66 23.30 -3.91
CA PRO A 27 -36.79 24.20 -3.66
C PRO A 27 -37.67 23.82 -2.45
N ALA A 28 -37.42 22.68 -1.82
CA ALA A 28 -38.19 22.20 -0.67
C ALA A 28 -37.63 22.63 0.69
N THR A 29 -36.58 23.47 0.73
CA THR A 29 -35.86 23.84 1.95
C THR A 29 -35.60 25.34 2.00
N THR A 30 -35.72 25.96 3.17
CA THR A 30 -35.38 27.38 3.37
C THR A 30 -33.88 27.53 3.60
N TRP A 31 -33.23 28.30 2.72
CA TRP A 31 -31.78 28.52 2.74
C TRP A 31 -31.36 29.83 3.40
N GLU A 32 -32.29 30.73 3.75
CA GLU A 32 -32.00 32.08 4.25
C GLU A 32 -30.90 32.13 5.33
N GLU A 33 -31.02 31.32 6.38
CA GLU A 33 -30.02 31.25 7.47
C GLU A 33 -28.67 30.70 6.99
N VAL A 34 -28.71 29.67 6.13
CA VAL A 34 -27.50 29.03 5.58
C VAL A 34 -26.79 29.98 4.62
N ALA A 35 -27.53 30.66 3.76
CA ALA A 35 -27.02 31.61 2.80
C ALA A 35 -26.38 32.83 3.49
N ALA A 36 -26.91 33.26 4.64
CA ALA A 36 -26.31 34.28 5.47
C ALA A 36 -24.95 33.85 6.03
N GLU A 37 -24.81 32.60 6.48
CA GLU A 37 -23.54 32.05 6.95
C GLU A 37 -22.52 31.87 5.81
N LEU A 38 -22.97 31.36 4.66
CA LEU A 38 -22.13 31.16 3.47
C LEU A 38 -21.65 32.49 2.86
N ALA A 39 -22.40 33.57 3.03
CA ALA A 39 -21.99 34.91 2.58
C ALA A 39 -20.74 35.43 3.31
N LEU A 40 -20.34 34.82 4.43
CA LEU A 40 -19.11 35.13 5.16
C LEU A 40 -17.86 34.48 4.52
N LEU A 41 -18.03 33.51 3.62
CA LEU A 41 -16.96 32.81 2.94
C LEU A 41 -16.43 33.60 1.73
N GLY A 42 -15.17 33.33 1.36
CA GLY A 42 -14.61 33.89 0.12
C GLY A 42 -15.25 33.29 -1.13
N ARG A 43 -15.13 33.98 -2.27
CA ARG A 43 -15.78 33.57 -3.54
C ARG A 43 -15.51 32.12 -3.93
N THR A 44 -14.25 31.69 -3.90
CA THR A 44 -13.84 30.31 -4.24
C THR A 44 -14.47 29.27 -3.31
N GLN A 45 -14.57 29.57 -2.01
CA GLN A 45 -15.20 28.68 -1.04
C GLN A 45 -16.71 28.60 -1.27
N GLN A 46 -17.37 29.71 -1.61
CA GLN A 46 -18.80 29.71 -1.96
C GLN A 46 -19.08 28.85 -3.18
N GLU A 47 -18.27 28.95 -4.24
CA GLU A 47 -18.39 28.11 -5.43
C GLU A 47 -18.20 26.63 -5.12
N PHE A 48 -17.19 26.29 -4.30
CA PHE A 48 -16.99 24.93 -3.82
C PHE A 48 -18.22 24.40 -3.07
N VAL A 49 -18.81 25.20 -2.18
CA VAL A 49 -20.03 24.82 -1.44
C VAL A 49 -21.20 24.57 -2.39
N LEU A 50 -21.41 25.45 -3.36
CA LEU A 50 -22.50 25.34 -4.34
C LEU A 50 -22.33 24.10 -5.23
N GLU A 51 -21.12 23.85 -5.71
CA GLU A 51 -20.81 22.66 -6.51
C GLU A 51 -21.12 21.38 -5.73
N TRP A 52 -20.67 21.29 -4.47
CA TRP A 52 -20.96 20.12 -3.64
C TRP A 52 -22.42 20.02 -3.20
N CYS A 53 -23.13 21.14 -3.01
CA CYS A 53 -24.58 21.13 -2.81
C CYS A 53 -25.28 20.52 -4.02
N PHE A 54 -24.87 20.87 -5.24
CA PHE A 54 -25.41 20.30 -6.47
C PHE A 54 -25.13 18.80 -6.59
N VAL A 55 -23.88 18.37 -6.33
CA VAL A 55 -23.50 16.95 -6.35
C VAL A 55 -24.31 16.13 -5.34
N LEU A 56 -24.45 16.63 -4.11
CA LEU A 56 -25.20 15.94 -3.06
C LEU A 56 -26.71 15.93 -3.35
N ALA A 57 -27.26 16.99 -3.92
CA ALA A 57 -28.69 17.09 -4.26
C ALA A 57 -29.11 16.02 -5.28
N GLY A 58 -28.21 15.67 -6.20
CA GLY A 58 -28.42 14.57 -7.15
C GLY A 58 -28.64 13.20 -6.50
N ASN A 59 -28.19 13.02 -5.25
CA ASN A 59 -28.41 11.79 -4.47
C ASN A 59 -29.50 11.95 -3.40
N ASN A 60 -29.45 13.05 -2.62
CA ASN A 60 -30.39 13.34 -1.55
C ASN A 60 -30.37 14.83 -1.16
N ALA A 61 -31.50 15.53 -1.31
CA ALA A 61 -31.65 16.93 -0.93
C ALA A 61 -31.33 17.22 0.55
N THR A 62 -31.58 16.28 1.47
CA THR A 62 -31.30 16.43 2.91
C THR A 62 -29.80 16.41 3.20
N LEU A 63 -29.01 15.63 2.44
CA LEU A 63 -27.54 15.65 2.57
C LEU A 63 -26.96 16.96 2.06
N ALA A 64 -27.47 17.47 0.94
CA ALA A 64 -27.06 18.76 0.40
C ALA A 64 -27.35 19.91 1.39
N PHE A 65 -28.53 19.91 2.01
CA PHE A 65 -28.86 20.86 3.07
C PHE A 65 -27.97 20.70 4.31
N GLY A 66 -27.70 19.46 4.73
CA GLY A 66 -26.77 19.16 5.82
C GLY A 66 -25.36 19.69 5.58
N TRP A 67 -24.85 19.54 4.35
CA TRP A 67 -23.56 20.10 3.93
C TRP A 67 -23.56 21.62 3.96
N GLY A 68 -24.55 22.29 3.36
CA GLY A 68 -24.60 23.75 3.36
C GLY A 68 -24.57 24.34 4.77
N ARG A 69 -25.27 23.72 5.74
CA ARG A 69 -25.23 24.11 7.15
C ARG A 69 -23.89 23.88 7.87
N LYS A 70 -23.04 23.01 7.32
CA LYS A 70 -21.79 22.58 7.96
C LYS A 70 -20.55 23.05 7.22
N ALA A 71 -20.71 23.62 6.02
CA ALA A 71 -19.64 24.13 5.19
C ALA A 71 -18.73 25.12 5.93
N THR A 72 -19.30 26.15 6.56
CA THR A 72 -18.54 27.18 7.29
C THR A 72 -17.73 26.56 8.44
N ALA A 73 -18.32 25.61 9.18
CA ALA A 73 -17.63 24.90 10.26
C ALA A 73 -16.54 23.95 9.72
N ALA A 74 -16.76 23.31 8.57
CA ALA A 74 -15.79 22.44 7.94
C ALA A 74 -14.55 23.22 7.45
N PHE A 75 -14.75 24.38 6.82
CA PHE A 75 -13.65 25.28 6.41
C PHE A 75 -12.87 25.85 7.59
N ALA A 76 -13.46 25.91 8.78
CA ALA A 76 -12.75 26.35 9.99
C ALA A 76 -11.75 25.29 10.51
N CYS A 77 -11.92 24.01 10.16
CA CYS A 77 -11.08 22.92 10.67
C CYS A 77 -10.35 22.09 9.61
N MET A 78 -10.67 22.24 8.33
CA MET A 78 -10.13 21.44 7.22
C MET A 78 -9.89 22.29 5.96
N GLY A 79 -8.93 21.86 5.13
CA GLY A 79 -8.76 22.39 3.77
C GLY A 79 -9.72 21.74 2.76
N GLU A 80 -9.88 22.32 1.58
CA GLU A 80 -10.80 21.87 0.52
C GLU A 80 -10.66 20.38 0.17
N THR A 81 -9.42 19.88 0.04
CA THR A 81 -9.16 18.47 -0.29
C THR A 81 -9.60 17.49 0.81
N ASP A 82 -9.51 17.91 2.07
CA ASP A 82 -9.96 17.09 3.21
C ASP A 82 -11.48 17.14 3.34
N ILE A 83 -12.09 18.29 3.05
CA ILE A 83 -13.54 18.46 2.98
C ILE A 83 -14.14 17.60 1.87
N GLU A 84 -13.54 17.56 0.68
CA GLU A 84 -13.96 16.67 -0.40
C GLU A 84 -13.94 15.20 0.03
N ARG A 85 -12.85 14.74 0.64
CA ARG A 85 -12.75 13.37 1.19
C ARG A 85 -13.82 13.10 2.26
N TRP A 86 -14.10 14.07 3.11
CA TRP A 86 -15.15 13.98 4.13
C TRP A 86 -16.54 13.82 3.51
N LEU A 87 -16.86 14.62 2.49
CA LEU A 87 -18.14 14.58 1.78
C LEU A 87 -18.32 13.27 1.02
N ILE A 88 -17.27 12.80 0.34
CA ILE A 88 -17.26 11.48 -0.32
C ILE A 88 -17.53 10.38 0.70
N ARG A 89 -16.88 10.39 1.88
CA ARG A 89 -17.13 9.41 2.95
C ARG A 89 -18.58 9.48 3.45
N ALA A 90 -19.14 10.67 3.60
CA ALA A 90 -20.54 10.84 4.01
C ALA A 90 -21.51 10.24 2.97
N MET A 91 -21.25 10.45 1.68
CA MET A 91 -22.01 9.84 0.58
C MET A 91 -21.89 8.32 0.57
N ASP A 92 -20.68 7.80 0.72
CA ASP A 92 -20.41 6.37 0.80
C ASP A 92 -21.19 5.70 1.95
N VAL A 93 -21.23 6.35 3.11
CA VAL A 93 -21.97 5.88 4.27
C VAL A 93 -23.48 6.02 4.06
N TYR A 94 -23.94 7.04 3.35
CA TYR A 94 -25.35 7.15 2.96
C TYR A 94 -25.77 5.96 2.08
N ASP A 95 -24.98 5.64 1.05
CA ASP A 95 -25.27 4.57 0.11
C ASP A 95 -25.27 3.17 0.76
N LYS A 96 -24.41 3.00 1.78
CA LYS A 96 -24.20 1.73 2.49
C LYS A 96 -25.10 1.55 3.73
N GLN A 97 -25.32 2.62 4.50
CA GLN A 97 -25.89 2.56 5.85
C GLN A 97 -27.07 3.53 6.08
N GLY A 98 -27.41 4.33 5.07
CA GLY A 98 -28.56 5.23 5.10
C GLY A 98 -28.29 6.61 5.73
N LEU A 99 -29.31 7.46 5.66
CA LEU A 99 -29.23 8.91 5.96
C LEU A 99 -28.74 9.21 7.37
N SER A 100 -29.22 8.50 8.40
CA SER A 100 -28.89 8.81 9.79
C SER A 100 -27.39 8.67 10.09
N ARG A 101 -26.71 7.67 9.51
CA ARG A 101 -25.27 7.45 9.70
C ARG A 101 -24.43 8.48 8.95
N ALA A 102 -24.83 8.80 7.71
CA ALA A 102 -24.20 9.86 6.93
C ALA A 102 -24.33 11.24 7.60
N PHE A 103 -25.50 11.54 8.17
CA PHE A 103 -25.76 12.81 8.84
C PHE A 103 -24.97 12.95 10.15
N ASN A 104 -24.70 11.83 10.84
CA ASN A 104 -23.79 11.83 12.00
C ASN A 104 -22.38 12.27 11.58
N ILE A 105 -21.87 11.79 10.43
CA ILE A 105 -20.59 12.21 9.88
C ILE A 105 -20.61 13.69 9.49
N LEU A 106 -21.64 14.15 8.76
CA LEU A 106 -21.78 15.55 8.34
C LEU A 106 -21.89 16.53 9.51
N ASN A 107 -22.46 16.12 10.64
CA ASN A 107 -22.60 16.99 11.79
C ASN A 107 -21.32 17.20 12.59
N HIS A 108 -20.29 16.38 12.36
CA HIS A 108 -19.05 16.37 13.13
C HIS A 108 -17.81 16.50 12.23
N PRO A 109 -17.63 17.64 11.52
CA PRO A 109 -16.44 17.90 10.73
C PRO A 109 -15.16 17.93 11.58
N ASP A 110 -15.28 18.34 12.85
CA ASP A 110 -14.21 18.36 13.86
C ASP A 110 -13.62 16.97 14.11
N ARG A 111 -14.47 15.95 14.25
CA ARG A 111 -14.03 14.56 14.47
C ARG A 111 -13.25 14.03 13.27
N PHE A 112 -13.74 14.31 12.07
CA PHE A 112 -13.07 13.88 10.85
C PHE A 112 -11.74 14.63 10.64
N ALA A 113 -11.68 15.92 10.99
CA ALA A 113 -10.44 16.69 10.98
C ALA A 113 -9.39 16.08 11.92
N VAL A 114 -9.79 15.68 13.14
CA VAL A 114 -8.89 14.99 14.09
C VAL A 114 -8.46 13.63 13.54
N GLU A 115 -9.37 12.86 12.92
CA GLU A 115 -9.04 11.58 12.28
C GLU A 115 -8.00 11.74 11.15
N ILE A 116 -8.20 12.70 10.23
CA ILE A 116 -7.24 12.98 9.15
C ILE A 116 -5.92 13.51 9.70
N GLN A 117 -5.94 14.39 10.71
CA GLN A 117 -4.71 14.88 11.33
C GLN A 117 -3.94 13.74 12.03
N ALA A 118 -4.65 12.82 12.68
CA ALA A 118 -4.07 11.63 13.28
C ALA A 118 -3.46 10.70 12.22
N GLU A 119 -4.12 10.53 11.08
CA GLU A 119 -3.60 9.77 9.93
C GLU A 119 -2.40 10.47 9.27
N ALA A 120 -2.44 11.80 9.17
CA ALA A 120 -1.38 12.61 8.58
C ALA A 120 -0.11 12.61 9.44
N ARG A 121 -0.22 12.54 10.77
CA ARG A 121 0.95 12.46 11.67
C ARG A 121 1.48 11.03 11.83
N ARG A 122 0.62 10.02 11.66
CA ARG A 122 0.99 8.62 11.84
C ARG A 122 2.01 8.19 10.80
N LEU A 123 3.13 7.67 11.28
CA LEU A 123 4.14 7.03 10.45
C LEU A 123 4.08 5.53 10.71
N ALA A 124 3.66 4.75 9.71
CA ALA A 124 3.70 3.30 9.79
C ALA A 124 5.14 2.80 9.62
N LEU A 125 5.52 1.74 10.33
CA LEU A 125 6.87 1.17 10.22
C LEU A 125 7.24 0.80 8.77
N PRO A 126 6.35 0.20 7.93
CA PRO A 126 6.67 -0.09 6.54
C PRO A 126 7.05 1.14 5.70
N GLU A 127 6.55 2.34 6.03
CA GLU A 127 6.93 3.58 5.35
C GLU A 127 8.36 4.00 5.70
N ALA A 128 8.87 3.59 6.87
CA ALA A 128 10.19 3.96 7.38
C ALA A 128 11.26 2.86 7.17
N LEU A 129 10.85 1.59 6.98
CA LEU A 129 11.75 0.42 6.95
C LEU A 129 12.92 0.58 5.98
N GLY A 130 12.68 1.00 4.74
CA GLY A 130 13.74 1.10 3.73
C GLY A 130 14.91 1.98 4.17
N VAL A 131 14.62 3.13 4.79
CA VAL A 131 15.66 4.02 5.31
C VAL A 131 16.25 3.49 6.61
N LEU A 132 15.44 2.92 7.52
CA LEU A 132 15.92 2.40 8.80
C LEU A 132 16.88 1.21 8.61
N GLU A 133 16.60 0.30 7.67
CA GLU A 133 17.48 -0.83 7.37
C GLU A 133 18.83 -0.37 6.83
N LEU A 134 18.84 0.61 5.91
CA LEU A 134 20.06 1.23 5.41
C LEU A 134 20.81 1.97 6.51
N PHE A 135 20.09 2.67 7.39
CA PHE A 135 20.66 3.38 8.52
C PHE A 135 21.38 2.41 9.47
N VAL A 136 20.74 1.32 9.88
CA VAL A 136 21.39 0.30 10.74
C VAL A 136 22.55 -0.37 10.03
N CYS A 137 22.41 -0.68 8.73
CA CYS A 137 23.51 -1.23 7.95
C CYS A 137 24.72 -0.28 7.96
N GLY A 138 24.48 1.02 7.84
CA GLY A 138 25.49 2.06 8.00
C GLY A 138 26.17 2.06 9.37
N LEU A 139 25.38 1.96 10.45
CA LEU A 139 25.87 1.92 11.84
C LEU A 139 26.72 0.67 12.12
N ALA A 140 26.18 -0.51 11.80
CA ALA A 140 26.76 -1.77 12.19
C ALA A 140 27.81 -2.31 11.21
N GLY A 141 27.78 -1.87 9.96
CA GLY A 141 28.53 -2.50 8.87
C GLY A 141 28.01 -3.90 8.49
N ARG A 142 26.83 -4.27 8.97
CA ARG A 142 26.10 -5.51 8.64
C ARG A 142 24.59 -5.23 8.65
N THR A 143 23.82 -6.08 8.00
CA THR A 143 22.35 -6.01 8.07
C THR A 143 21.84 -6.50 9.41
N PHE A 144 20.86 -5.78 9.96
CA PHE A 144 20.04 -6.21 11.08
C PHE A 144 18.60 -6.31 10.60
N LYS A 145 17.84 -7.27 11.15
CA LYS A 145 16.41 -7.39 10.85
C LYS A 145 15.66 -6.35 11.67
N ILE A 146 14.67 -5.70 11.05
CA ILE A 146 13.71 -4.86 11.76
C ILE A 146 12.33 -5.51 11.61
N ALA A 147 11.60 -5.63 12.72
CA ALA A 147 10.29 -6.26 12.76
C ALA A 147 9.31 -5.42 13.58
N GLU A 148 8.01 -5.66 13.37
CA GLU A 148 6.97 -5.07 14.20
C GLU A 148 6.95 -5.74 15.58
N GLY A 149 6.79 -4.93 16.62
CA GLY A 149 6.57 -5.36 18.00
C GLY A 149 5.71 -4.36 18.75
N ASP A 150 5.26 -4.74 19.94
CA ASP A 150 4.39 -3.89 20.76
C ASP A 150 5.13 -2.68 21.38
N ALA A 151 6.46 -2.73 21.41
CA ALA A 151 7.35 -1.68 21.90
C ALA A 151 8.72 -1.76 21.18
N ALA A 152 9.56 -0.76 21.40
CA ALA A 152 10.96 -0.82 20.97
C ALA A 152 11.76 -1.77 21.88
N TYR A 153 12.32 -2.85 21.34
CA TYR A 153 13.25 -3.76 22.05
C TYR A 153 14.09 -4.56 21.05
N THR A 154 15.09 -5.30 21.52
CA THR A 154 15.93 -6.17 20.69
C THR A 154 16.06 -7.54 21.32
N ASP A 155 16.13 -8.58 20.50
CA ASP A 155 16.57 -9.93 20.90
C ASP A 155 18.04 -10.18 20.54
N SER A 156 18.81 -9.12 20.22
CA SER A 156 20.16 -9.08 19.64
C SER A 156 20.30 -9.45 18.16
N GLU A 157 19.31 -10.12 17.56
CA GLU A 157 19.27 -10.41 16.11
C GLU A 157 18.40 -9.40 15.33
N THR A 158 17.28 -9.05 15.94
CA THR A 158 16.17 -8.32 15.37
C THR A 158 15.82 -7.14 16.26
N PHE A 159 15.65 -5.97 15.66
CA PHE A 159 15.13 -4.78 16.32
C PHE A 159 13.63 -4.74 16.12
N PHE A 160 12.89 -4.90 17.20
CA PHE A 160 11.44 -4.80 17.21
C PHE A 160 11.05 -3.35 17.48
N LEU A 161 10.20 -2.79 16.64
CA LEU A 161 9.71 -1.41 16.72
C LEU A 161 8.18 -1.38 16.69
N PRO A 162 7.54 -0.34 17.26
CA PRO A 162 6.10 -0.16 17.16
C PRO A 162 5.63 -0.16 15.70
N ALA A 163 4.51 -0.83 15.41
CA ALA A 163 3.95 -0.91 14.05
C ALA A 163 3.61 0.47 13.44
N SER A 164 3.31 1.45 14.29
CA SER A 164 3.19 2.86 13.87
C SER A 164 3.49 3.80 15.04
N ILE A 165 3.94 5.00 14.72
CA ILE A 165 4.20 6.08 15.68
C ILE A 165 3.37 7.31 15.31
N GLU A 166 2.78 7.95 16.32
CA GLU A 166 2.01 9.19 16.19
C GLU A 166 2.31 10.19 17.32
N PHE A 167 3.51 10.12 17.89
CA PHE A 167 3.93 10.90 19.05
C PHE A 167 3.99 12.41 18.77
N PHE A 168 4.48 12.78 17.59
CA PHE A 168 4.64 14.17 17.14
C PHE A 168 3.66 14.56 16.04
N PRO A 169 3.37 15.86 15.87
CA PRO A 169 2.53 16.36 14.78
C PRO A 169 3.13 16.14 13.37
N ARG A 170 4.46 16.16 13.24
CA ARG A 170 5.15 16.00 11.94
C ARG A 170 5.66 14.57 11.78
N LYS A 171 5.45 13.97 10.61
CA LYS A 171 5.99 12.66 10.27
C LYS A 171 7.52 12.61 10.35
N GLU A 172 8.20 13.71 10.04
CA GLU A 172 9.66 13.82 10.15
C GLU A 172 10.17 13.62 11.59
N ASP A 173 9.45 14.15 12.57
CA ASP A 173 9.78 13.99 13.99
C ASP A 173 9.48 12.57 14.48
N ASN A 174 8.38 11.97 14.01
CA ASN A 174 8.09 10.55 14.26
C ASN A 174 9.12 9.63 13.60
N PHE A 175 9.67 10.02 12.46
CA PHE A 175 10.76 9.29 11.81
C PHE A 175 12.08 9.42 12.59
N LEU A 176 12.38 10.60 13.14
CA LEU A 176 13.52 10.77 14.04
C LEU A 176 13.38 9.89 15.29
N LEU A 177 12.16 9.75 15.84
CA LEU A 177 11.91 8.85 16.96
C LEU A 177 12.27 7.39 16.62
N TYR A 178 11.88 6.90 15.43
CA TYR A 178 12.33 5.57 14.97
C TYR A 178 13.86 5.47 14.84
N LYS A 179 14.54 6.48 14.29
CA LYS A 179 16.02 6.50 14.23
C LYS A 179 16.65 6.42 15.62
N GLY A 180 16.10 7.16 16.59
CA GLY A 180 16.54 7.12 17.99
C GLY A 180 16.38 5.74 18.62
N MET A 181 15.20 5.12 18.45
CA MET A 181 14.94 3.75 18.91
C MET A 181 15.98 2.77 18.34
N VAL A 182 16.16 2.81 17.03
CA VAL A 182 17.08 1.93 16.32
C VAL A 182 18.53 2.15 16.76
N ALA A 183 18.97 3.40 16.90
CA ALA A 183 20.32 3.72 17.36
C ALA A 183 20.56 3.22 18.79
N HIS A 184 19.56 3.35 19.68
CA HIS A 184 19.67 2.88 21.06
C HIS A 184 19.66 1.34 21.14
N LEU A 185 18.78 0.66 20.41
CA LEU A 185 18.76 -0.81 20.34
C LEU A 185 20.06 -1.38 19.78
N TRP A 186 20.60 -0.73 18.74
CA TRP A 186 21.93 -1.05 18.22
C TRP A 186 23.02 -0.85 19.27
N ALA A 187 22.98 0.26 20.02
CA ALA A 187 23.95 0.56 21.08
C ALA A 187 23.95 -0.49 22.19
N GLN A 188 22.77 -1.01 22.59
CA GLN A 188 22.67 -2.08 23.58
C GLN A 188 23.47 -3.32 23.16
N VAL A 189 23.35 -3.72 21.89
CA VAL A 189 24.09 -4.86 21.32
C VAL A 189 25.57 -4.50 21.16
N ARG A 190 25.87 -3.31 20.61
CA ARG A 190 27.24 -2.88 20.27
C ARG A 190 28.14 -2.67 21.48
N PHE A 191 27.60 -2.15 22.57
CA PHE A 191 28.37 -1.77 23.76
C PHE A 191 28.11 -2.70 24.93
N GLY A 192 27.75 -3.96 24.66
CA GLY A 192 27.81 -5.04 25.63
C GLY A 192 26.79 -4.95 26.76
N THR A 193 25.57 -4.48 26.50
CA THR A 193 24.47 -4.56 27.48
C THR A 193 24.12 -6.01 27.79
N TYR A 194 24.30 -6.93 26.84
CA TYR A 194 23.88 -8.34 26.95
C TYR A 194 25.03 -9.35 26.93
N THR A 195 26.29 -8.90 27.01
CA THR A 195 27.47 -9.80 27.00
C THR A 195 27.62 -10.61 28.30
N VAL A 196 26.93 -10.20 29.36
CA VAL A 196 26.86 -10.90 30.65
C VAL A 196 25.41 -11.25 30.94
N ASP A 197 25.16 -12.46 31.43
CA ASP A 197 23.84 -12.84 31.94
C ASP A 197 23.60 -12.22 33.31
N TRP A 198 22.98 -11.04 33.31
CA TRP A 198 22.68 -10.28 34.52
C TRP A 198 21.27 -10.51 35.06
N LEU A 199 20.44 -11.32 34.40
CA LEU A 199 19.06 -11.51 34.80
C LEU A 199 18.95 -12.14 36.19
N GLU A 200 19.79 -13.14 36.48
CA GLU A 200 19.80 -13.78 37.80
C GLU A 200 20.20 -12.79 38.90
N ARG A 201 21.16 -11.91 38.62
CA ARG A 201 21.60 -10.86 39.55
C ARG A 201 20.48 -9.86 39.83
N VAL A 202 19.77 -9.39 38.80
CA VAL A 202 18.64 -8.46 38.97
C VAL A 202 17.45 -9.12 39.67
N SER A 203 17.17 -10.39 39.35
CA SER A 203 16.06 -11.15 39.95
C SER A 203 16.28 -11.48 41.42
N ALA A 204 17.52 -11.41 41.91
CA ALA A 204 17.87 -11.66 43.30
C ALA A 204 17.59 -10.46 44.23
N TYR A 205 17.31 -9.26 43.69
CA TYR A 205 16.96 -8.10 44.50
C TYR A 205 15.56 -8.23 45.13
N PRO A 206 15.30 -7.59 46.28
CA PRO A 206 13.99 -7.62 46.94
C PRO A 206 12.85 -7.08 46.05
N ASP A 207 13.16 -6.11 45.20
CA ASP A 207 12.26 -5.53 44.19
C ASP A 207 12.90 -5.62 42.80
N PRO A 208 12.70 -6.74 42.07
CA PRO A 208 13.30 -6.95 40.75
C PRO A 208 12.82 -5.95 39.69
N GLU A 209 11.58 -5.47 39.78
CA GLU A 209 11.04 -4.51 38.81
C GLU A 209 11.73 -3.15 38.96
N ARG A 210 11.92 -2.69 40.20
CA ARG A 210 12.66 -1.47 40.49
C ARG A 210 14.14 -1.58 40.15
N ALA A 211 14.76 -2.72 40.44
CA ALA A 211 16.15 -2.99 40.07
C ALA A 211 16.34 -2.98 38.54
N LEU A 212 15.41 -3.58 37.79
CA LEU A 212 15.41 -3.55 36.34
C LEU A 212 15.21 -2.13 35.79
N ALA A 213 14.30 -1.34 36.37
CA ALA A 213 14.07 0.04 35.96
C ALA A 213 15.32 0.92 36.17
N TRP A 214 16.04 0.75 37.28
CA TRP A 214 17.31 1.43 37.52
C TRP A 214 18.43 0.95 36.60
N LEU A 215 18.56 -0.35 36.37
CA LEU A 215 19.53 -0.87 35.40
C LEU A 215 19.28 -0.28 34.02
N HIS A 216 18.01 -0.18 33.62
CA HIS A 216 17.62 0.42 32.35
C HIS A 216 18.03 1.90 32.25
N ALA A 217 17.85 2.68 33.33
CA ALA A 217 18.28 4.07 33.37
C ALA A 217 19.81 4.24 33.31
N LEU A 218 20.55 3.43 34.07
CA LEU A 218 22.01 3.44 34.08
C LEU A 218 22.58 3.02 32.71
N GLU A 219 22.01 1.99 32.09
CA GLU A 219 22.37 1.59 30.73
C GLU A 219 22.05 2.66 29.70
N ALA A 220 20.87 3.30 29.76
CA ALA A 220 20.54 4.41 28.86
C ALA A 220 21.60 5.52 28.96
N GLN A 221 22.01 5.89 30.18
CA GLN A 221 23.05 6.89 30.40
C GLN A 221 24.41 6.47 29.82
N ARG A 222 24.83 5.23 30.06
CA ARG A 222 26.10 4.68 29.55
C ARG A 222 26.12 4.68 28.02
N LEU A 223 25.02 4.22 27.40
CA LEU A 223 24.89 4.14 25.95
C LEU A 223 24.80 5.53 25.31
N GLU A 224 24.16 6.50 25.94
CA GLU A 224 24.15 7.90 25.51
C GLU A 224 25.56 8.48 25.41
N TYR A 225 26.41 8.25 26.41
CA TYR A 225 27.80 8.72 26.36
C TYR A 225 28.56 8.15 25.16
N ARG A 226 28.30 6.87 24.81
CA ARG A 226 28.90 6.23 23.63
C ARG A 226 28.33 6.77 22.33
N LEU A 227 27.01 6.90 22.24
CA LEU A 227 26.32 7.39 21.07
C LEU A 227 26.67 8.85 20.78
N ARG A 228 26.81 9.70 21.80
CA ARG A 228 27.13 11.12 21.64
C ARG A 228 28.54 11.34 21.07
N LYS A 229 29.50 10.45 21.38
CA LYS A 229 30.83 10.46 20.76
C LYS A 229 30.80 10.10 19.28
N LEU A 230 29.92 9.18 18.86
CA LEU A 230 29.82 8.70 17.48
C LEU A 230 28.88 9.54 16.60
N PHE A 231 27.77 10.01 17.16
CA PHE A 231 26.62 10.56 16.43
C PHE A 231 26.06 11.81 17.13
N SER A 232 26.93 12.77 17.46
CA SER A 232 26.54 14.00 18.16
C SER A 232 25.38 14.75 17.49
N GLY A 233 25.32 14.78 16.16
CA GLY A 233 24.21 15.40 15.42
C GLY A 233 22.86 14.75 15.71
N LEU A 234 22.78 13.42 15.62
CA LEU A 234 21.56 12.67 15.93
C LEU A 234 21.12 12.92 17.38
N LEU A 235 22.06 12.88 18.33
CA LEU A 235 21.73 13.05 19.74
C LEU A 235 21.30 14.48 20.04
N ASN A 236 21.90 15.49 19.41
CA ASN A 236 21.43 16.87 19.54
C ASN A 236 20.00 17.06 19.01
N ASP A 237 19.66 16.41 17.89
CA ASP A 237 18.30 16.45 17.35
C ASP A 237 17.29 15.75 18.28
N LEU A 238 17.68 14.61 18.86
CA LEU A 238 16.90 13.89 19.86
C LEU A 238 16.71 14.76 21.11
N ASP A 239 17.77 15.32 21.69
CA ASP A 239 17.71 16.15 22.89
C ASP A 239 16.74 17.33 22.73
N GLN A 240 16.77 18.00 21.57
CA GLN A 240 15.92 19.16 21.29
C GLN A 240 14.43 18.81 21.20
N ARG A 241 14.08 17.59 20.76
CA ARG A 241 12.69 17.19 20.45
C ARG A 241 12.10 16.22 21.47
N LEU A 242 12.94 15.41 22.10
CA LEU A 242 12.58 14.24 22.92
C LEU A 242 13.16 14.29 24.34
N GLY A 243 14.10 15.21 24.60
CA GLY A 243 14.81 15.30 25.88
C GLY A 243 15.91 14.25 26.02
N VAL A 244 16.59 14.29 27.18
CA VAL A 244 17.69 13.39 27.53
C VAL A 244 17.28 12.44 28.67
N PRO A 245 17.77 11.19 28.70
CA PRO A 245 17.75 10.37 29.90
C PRO A 245 18.55 11.14 30.95
N SER A 246 17.89 11.51 32.06
CA SER A 246 18.57 12.23 33.12
C SER A 246 18.03 11.81 34.46
N PHE A 247 18.96 11.64 35.39
CA PHE A 247 18.72 11.36 36.79
C PHE A 247 19.90 11.90 37.59
N SER A 248 19.68 12.14 38.87
CA SER A 248 20.72 12.69 39.73
C SER A 248 21.57 11.56 40.29
N LEU A 249 22.84 11.53 39.88
CA LEU A 249 23.90 10.75 40.50
C LEU A 249 25.06 11.68 40.88
N PRO A 250 25.85 11.35 41.91
CA PRO A 250 27.15 11.99 42.13
C PRO A 250 27.99 11.96 40.83
N PRO A 251 28.64 13.08 40.44
CA PRO A 251 29.41 13.16 39.20
C PRO A 251 30.45 12.04 39.04
N ALA A 252 31.08 11.62 40.13
CA ALA A 252 32.04 10.51 40.12
C ALA A 252 31.42 9.18 39.65
N LEU A 253 30.14 8.91 39.96
CA LEU A 253 29.47 7.69 39.51
C LEU A 253 29.04 7.78 38.04
N LEU A 254 28.72 8.99 37.55
CA LEU A 254 28.48 9.21 36.13
C LEU A 254 29.76 9.06 35.30
N GLU A 255 30.91 9.48 35.84
CA GLU A 255 32.22 9.30 35.21
C GLU A 255 32.56 7.82 35.00
N LEU A 256 32.21 6.94 35.95
CA LEU A 256 32.39 5.49 35.80
C LEU A 256 31.63 4.92 34.60
N LEU A 257 30.40 5.39 34.36
CA LEU A 257 29.62 4.97 33.19
C LEU A 257 30.18 5.53 31.87
N ALA A 258 30.88 6.67 31.92
CA ALA A 258 31.45 7.31 30.73
C ALA A 258 32.81 6.72 30.31
N GLU A 259 33.41 5.84 31.13
CA GLU A 259 34.72 5.25 30.82
C GLU A 259 34.70 4.44 29.51
N PRO A 260 35.75 4.54 28.66
CA PRO A 260 35.84 3.80 27.41
C PRO A 260 35.78 2.26 27.55
N GLY A 261 36.02 1.70 28.73
CA GLY A 261 35.86 0.27 29.00
C GLY A 261 34.54 -0.13 29.68
N ALA A 262 33.69 0.84 30.05
CA ALA A 262 32.49 0.56 30.83
C ALA A 262 31.47 -0.27 30.03
N GLY A 263 31.27 -1.51 30.47
CA GLY A 263 30.20 -2.40 30.04
C GLY A 263 29.05 -2.45 31.04
N VAL A 264 28.11 -3.37 30.85
CA VAL A 264 26.93 -3.53 31.74
C VAL A 264 27.29 -3.78 33.20
N THR A 265 28.46 -4.39 33.48
CA THR A 265 28.95 -4.62 34.84
C THR A 265 29.07 -3.33 35.64
N ALA A 266 29.54 -2.24 35.01
CA ALA A 266 29.64 -0.93 35.67
C ALA A 266 28.25 -0.42 36.09
N SER A 267 27.23 -0.62 35.24
CA SER A 267 25.84 -0.27 35.57
C SER A 267 25.28 -1.14 36.69
N LEU A 268 25.57 -2.45 36.70
CA LEU A 268 25.12 -3.37 37.73
C LEU A 268 25.73 -3.08 39.10
N ASP A 269 26.98 -2.65 39.14
CA ASP A 269 27.69 -2.34 40.37
C ASP A 269 27.20 -1.02 41.01
N LEU A 270 26.53 -0.16 40.24
CA LEU A 270 25.89 1.06 40.73
C LEU A 270 24.46 0.87 41.24
N LEU A 271 23.85 -0.32 41.09
CA LEU A 271 22.47 -0.55 41.50
C LEU A 271 22.26 -0.30 43.01
N GLU A 272 23.18 -0.76 43.85
CA GLU A 272 23.07 -0.60 45.31
C GLU A 272 23.01 0.87 45.75
N GLU A 273 23.62 1.77 44.98
CA GLU A 273 23.66 3.22 45.26
C GLU A 273 22.35 3.94 44.89
N VAL A 274 21.50 3.33 44.05
CA VAL A 274 20.30 4.00 43.49
C VAL A 274 18.97 3.37 43.90
N LEU A 275 18.96 2.14 44.41
CA LEU A 275 17.74 1.38 44.68
C LEU A 275 16.78 2.07 45.67
N ASP A 276 17.32 2.85 46.61
CA ASP A 276 16.51 3.62 47.57
C ASP A 276 15.77 4.80 46.92
N HIS A 277 16.14 5.20 45.70
CA HIS A 277 15.54 6.30 44.94
C HIS A 277 14.54 5.81 43.90
N GLU A 278 13.58 6.66 43.52
CA GLU A 278 12.60 6.34 42.48
C GLU A 278 13.26 6.39 41.09
N PRO A 279 13.11 5.35 40.25
CA PRO A 279 13.74 5.33 38.94
C PRO A 279 13.19 6.44 38.04
N PRO A 280 14.04 7.06 37.20
CA PRO A 280 13.62 8.14 36.32
C PRO A 280 12.70 7.63 35.20
N THR A 281 11.86 8.51 34.66
CA THR A 281 11.17 8.25 33.39
C THR A 281 12.15 8.45 32.24
N LEU A 282 12.24 7.46 31.35
CA LEU A 282 13.15 7.49 30.21
C LEU A 282 12.47 8.09 28.97
N PRO A 283 13.22 8.78 28.09
CA PRO A 283 12.70 9.22 26.81
C PRO A 283 12.15 8.06 25.96
N PRO A 284 11.15 8.31 25.10
CA PRO A 284 10.43 7.25 24.40
C PRO A 284 11.24 6.55 23.30
N TYR A 285 12.42 7.09 22.93
CA TYR A 285 13.34 6.41 22.02
C TYR A 285 14.22 5.36 22.72
N ILE A 286 14.22 5.31 24.05
CA ILE A 286 14.97 4.32 24.81
C ILE A 286 14.16 3.00 24.82
N GLY A 287 14.63 2.02 24.05
CA GLY A 287 13.99 0.71 23.94
C GLY A 287 14.17 -0.17 25.18
N LEU A 288 13.16 -0.99 25.48
CA LEU A 288 13.11 -1.86 26.66
C LEU A 288 14.22 -2.92 26.65
N LEU A 289 14.75 -3.23 27.85
CA LEU A 289 15.63 -4.37 28.07
C LEU A 289 14.81 -5.67 28.18
N LYS A 290 15.15 -6.67 27.37
CA LYS A 290 14.49 -8.00 27.33
C LYS A 290 15.52 -9.13 27.38
N PRO A 291 16.25 -9.30 28.50
CA PRO A 291 17.37 -10.23 28.59
C PRO A 291 16.96 -11.70 28.35
N GLU A 292 15.73 -12.10 28.66
CA GLU A 292 15.22 -13.45 28.39
C GLU A 292 15.14 -13.76 26.91
N LEU A 293 14.62 -12.81 26.12
CA LEU A 293 14.50 -12.95 24.67
C LEU A 293 15.88 -12.97 24.01
N VAL A 294 16.79 -12.11 24.48
CA VAL A 294 18.17 -12.09 24.02
C VAL A 294 18.86 -13.43 24.32
N ARG A 295 18.76 -13.93 25.55
CA ARG A 295 19.32 -15.25 25.93
C ARG A 295 18.78 -16.36 25.04
N GLN A 296 17.46 -16.39 24.82
CA GLN A 296 16.81 -17.41 23.99
C GLN A 296 17.30 -17.35 22.53
N ALA A 297 17.38 -16.15 21.96
CA ALA A 297 17.85 -15.94 20.60
C ALA A 297 19.33 -16.32 20.44
N MET A 298 20.20 -15.89 21.36
CA MET A 298 21.62 -16.22 21.37
C MET A 298 21.85 -17.74 21.47
N GLN A 299 21.14 -18.43 22.37
CA GLN A 299 21.25 -19.89 22.54
C GLN A 299 20.88 -20.65 21.27
N ALA A 300 19.92 -20.16 20.49
CA ALA A 300 19.54 -20.75 19.21
C ALA A 300 20.48 -20.37 18.06
N ARG A 301 21.06 -19.15 18.08
CA ARG A 301 21.89 -18.58 17.01
C ARG A 301 23.34 -19.02 17.07
N LEU A 302 24.00 -18.94 18.24
CA LEU A 302 25.45 -19.18 18.37
C LEU A 302 25.91 -20.55 17.82
N PRO A 303 25.21 -21.69 18.06
CA PRO A 303 25.60 -22.96 17.47
C PRO A 303 25.57 -22.95 15.93
N ARG A 304 24.56 -22.29 15.35
CA ARG A 304 24.40 -22.18 13.89
C ARG A 304 25.47 -21.29 13.27
N GLU A 305 25.77 -20.15 13.89
CA GLU A 305 26.83 -19.25 13.44
C GLU A 305 28.21 -19.88 13.57
N LYS A 306 28.46 -20.63 14.65
CA LYS A 306 29.68 -21.43 14.81
C LYS A 306 29.87 -22.42 13.66
N GLU A 307 28.82 -23.19 13.34
CA GLU A 307 28.87 -24.15 12.24
C GLU A 307 29.06 -23.46 10.87
N ALA A 308 28.34 -22.36 10.64
CA ALA A 308 28.46 -21.57 9.41
C ALA A 308 29.89 -20.99 9.26
N LEU A 309 30.46 -20.46 10.34
CA LEU A 309 31.81 -19.91 10.35
C LEU A 309 32.85 -21.00 10.03
N ALA A 310 32.75 -22.16 10.67
CA ALA A 310 33.64 -23.29 10.39
C ALA A 310 33.61 -23.70 8.91
N LYS A 311 32.42 -23.75 8.29
CA LYS A 311 32.26 -24.07 6.86
C LYS A 311 32.89 -23.01 5.95
N VAL A 312 32.64 -21.73 6.22
CA VAL A 312 33.19 -20.63 5.39
C VAL A 312 34.70 -20.53 5.56
N LEU A 313 35.24 -20.70 6.78
CA LEU A 313 36.68 -20.77 7.03
C LEU A 313 37.35 -21.95 6.30
N GLY A 314 36.68 -23.11 6.24
CA GLY A 314 37.18 -24.27 5.48
C GLY A 314 37.35 -23.97 4.00
N LYS A 315 36.30 -23.43 3.37
CA LYS A 315 36.33 -23.02 1.95
C LYS A 315 37.40 -21.95 1.70
N TRP A 316 37.45 -20.93 2.54
CA TRP A 316 38.41 -19.84 2.40
C TRP A 316 39.86 -20.32 2.59
N LEU A 317 40.09 -21.28 3.49
CA LEU A 317 41.41 -21.87 3.67
C LEU A 317 41.88 -22.63 2.43
N ASP A 318 41.00 -23.43 1.83
CA ASP A 318 41.32 -24.18 0.60
C ASP A 318 41.64 -23.24 -0.58
N GLU A 319 41.03 -22.05 -0.63
CA GLU A 319 41.33 -21.01 -1.62
C GLU A 319 42.71 -20.35 -1.40
N ILE A 320 43.07 -20.04 -0.16
CA ILE A 320 44.34 -19.38 0.17
C ILE A 320 45.52 -20.36 0.07
N GLN A 321 45.34 -21.58 0.57
CA GLN A 321 46.34 -22.63 0.57
C GLN A 321 45.68 -23.98 0.27
N PRO A 322 45.69 -24.44 -0.99
CA PRO A 322 45.25 -25.80 -1.31
C PRO A 322 46.14 -26.79 -0.54
N ARG A 323 45.51 -27.58 0.34
CA ARG A 323 46.20 -28.42 1.33
C ARG A 323 47.31 -29.28 0.70
N ARG A 324 48.53 -29.19 1.27
CA ARG A 324 49.59 -30.18 1.10
C ARG A 324 49.56 -31.14 2.29
N ALA A 325 49.71 -32.44 2.03
CA ALA A 325 49.47 -33.51 3.01
C ALA A 325 50.40 -33.53 4.24
N ASP A 326 51.50 -32.77 4.24
CA ASP A 326 52.60 -32.91 5.23
C ASP A 326 52.85 -31.68 6.13
N THR A 327 51.96 -30.70 6.16
CA THR A 327 52.08 -29.53 7.05
C THR A 327 51.03 -29.53 8.15
N PRO A 328 51.34 -29.06 9.38
CA PRO A 328 50.35 -28.90 10.44
C PRO A 328 49.19 -28.03 9.94
N PRO A 329 47.95 -28.29 10.41
CA PRO A 329 46.79 -27.53 9.97
C PRO A 329 47.01 -26.04 10.31
N PRO A 330 46.94 -25.14 9.32
CA PRO A 330 47.17 -23.73 9.56
C PRO A 330 46.07 -23.17 10.47
N GLN A 331 46.45 -22.29 11.40
CA GLN A 331 45.60 -21.85 12.49
C GLN A 331 45.11 -20.42 12.26
N PHE A 332 43.79 -20.25 12.17
CA PHE A 332 43.18 -18.93 12.24
C PHE A 332 43.22 -18.42 13.67
N SER A 333 43.52 -17.13 13.82
CA SER A 333 43.27 -16.38 15.06
C SER A 333 42.61 -15.06 14.72
N ALA A 334 41.71 -14.58 15.57
CA ALA A 334 41.04 -13.32 15.41
C ALA A 334 41.19 -12.51 16.69
N ALA A 335 41.43 -11.22 16.54
CA ALA A 335 41.50 -10.28 17.64
C ALA A 335 40.64 -9.06 17.31
N LEU A 336 39.89 -8.59 18.31
CA LEU A 336 39.31 -7.26 18.29
C LEU A 336 40.47 -6.28 18.41
N ALA A 337 40.66 -5.42 17.40
CA ALA A 337 41.55 -4.29 17.56
C ALA A 337 40.99 -3.43 18.71
N GLY A 338 41.87 -2.98 19.62
CA GLY A 338 41.46 -2.15 20.76
C GLY A 338 40.53 -1.03 20.29
N GLU A 339 39.47 -0.75 21.07
CA GLU A 339 38.40 0.16 20.68
C GLU A 339 38.98 1.43 20.03
N ARG A 340 38.83 1.56 18.71
CA ARG A 340 38.96 2.88 18.11
C ARG A 340 37.75 3.65 18.61
N GLU A 341 37.95 4.49 19.62
CA GLU A 341 36.90 5.19 20.37
C GLU A 341 35.84 5.88 19.49
N ASN A 342 36.17 6.16 18.22
CA ASN A 342 35.33 6.87 17.26
C ASN A 342 34.86 6.03 16.05
N SER A 343 34.96 4.70 16.09
CA SER A 343 34.46 3.83 15.01
C SER A 343 33.15 3.14 15.40
N PRO A 344 32.08 3.28 14.58
CA PRO A 344 30.85 2.54 14.83
C PRO A 344 31.00 1.03 14.52
N ARG A 345 31.95 0.66 13.66
CA ARG A 345 32.21 -0.73 13.26
C ARG A 345 33.16 -1.42 14.23
N LEU A 346 32.97 -2.73 14.39
CA LEU A 346 33.92 -3.60 15.07
C LEU A 346 35.12 -3.86 14.15
N ASP A 347 36.29 -3.42 14.60
CA ASP A 347 37.55 -3.68 13.89
C ASP A 347 38.09 -5.05 14.30
N ILE A 348 37.82 -6.06 13.47
CA ILE A 348 38.29 -7.44 13.68
C ILE A 348 39.48 -7.70 12.76
N THR A 349 40.63 -8.03 13.36
CA THR A 349 41.81 -8.49 12.63
C THR A 349 41.87 -10.00 12.67
N ILE A 350 41.90 -10.65 11.51
CA ILE A 350 42.11 -12.09 11.39
C ILE A 350 43.51 -12.36 10.87
N THR A 351 44.17 -13.38 11.43
CA THR A 351 45.48 -13.84 10.99
C THR A 351 45.46 -15.35 10.75
N LEU A 352 46.30 -15.81 9.83
CA LEU A 352 46.60 -17.22 9.59
C LEU A 352 48.08 -17.44 9.89
N ASP A 353 48.37 -18.29 10.88
CA ASP A 353 49.73 -18.51 11.39
C ASP A 353 50.48 -17.20 11.69
N GLY A 354 49.77 -16.22 12.26
CA GLY A 354 50.30 -14.90 12.63
C GLY A 354 50.40 -13.89 11.49
N LYS A 355 50.01 -14.23 10.25
CA LYS A 355 49.99 -13.29 9.11
C LYS A 355 48.59 -12.68 8.93
N PRO A 356 48.45 -11.34 8.89
CA PRO A 356 47.16 -10.70 8.72
C PRO A 356 46.54 -11.03 7.36
N LEU A 357 45.23 -11.29 7.37
CA LEU A 357 44.43 -11.58 6.18
C LEU A 357 43.22 -10.64 6.11
N ALA A 358 42.79 -10.34 4.89
CA ALA A 358 41.53 -9.65 4.66
C ALA A 358 40.40 -10.69 4.59
N PRO A 359 39.48 -10.74 5.58
CA PRO A 359 38.41 -11.73 5.58
C PRO A 359 37.35 -11.41 4.51
N PRO A 360 36.78 -12.44 3.84
CA PRO A 360 35.57 -12.30 3.04
C PRO A 360 34.44 -11.66 3.85
N ASP A 361 33.51 -10.98 3.18
CA ASP A 361 32.41 -10.28 3.86
C ASP A 361 31.61 -11.22 4.74
N LYS A 362 31.36 -12.46 4.30
CA LYS A 362 30.63 -13.43 5.10
C LYS A 362 31.34 -13.85 6.39
N VAL A 363 32.67 -13.97 6.35
CA VAL A 363 33.48 -14.25 7.56
C VAL A 363 33.42 -13.06 8.49
N ARG A 364 33.55 -11.84 7.96
CA ARG A 364 33.47 -10.60 8.75
C ARG A 364 32.11 -10.45 9.43
N GLU A 365 31.01 -10.71 8.73
CA GLU A 365 29.65 -10.70 9.28
C GLU A 365 29.50 -11.66 10.47
N LEU A 366 29.91 -12.93 10.28
CA LEU A 366 29.78 -13.96 11.32
C LEU A 366 30.66 -13.65 12.53
N LEU A 367 31.92 -13.25 12.33
CA LEU A 367 32.81 -12.86 13.42
C LEU A 367 32.28 -11.63 14.18
N SER A 368 31.71 -10.65 13.47
CA SER A 368 31.10 -9.48 14.10
C SER A 368 29.89 -9.86 14.93
N SER A 369 29.03 -10.76 14.43
CA SER A 369 27.87 -11.27 15.17
C SER A 369 28.29 -11.97 16.47
N ILE A 370 29.24 -12.91 16.38
CA ILE A 370 29.76 -13.66 17.54
C ILE A 370 30.45 -12.75 18.55
N ALA A 371 31.26 -11.80 18.09
CA ALA A 371 31.97 -10.87 18.96
C ALA A 371 31.04 -9.93 19.73
N LEU A 372 29.91 -9.52 19.13
CA LEU A 372 28.90 -8.71 19.81
C LEU A 372 28.21 -9.47 20.95
N ASP A 373 28.00 -10.76 20.75
CA ASP A 373 27.32 -11.64 21.71
C ASP A 373 28.21 -12.00 22.91
N LEU A 374 29.45 -12.39 22.62
CA LEU A 374 30.35 -12.94 23.62
C LEU A 374 31.33 -11.90 24.17
N GLY A 375 31.41 -10.72 23.55
CA GLY A 375 32.42 -9.70 23.85
C GLY A 375 33.83 -10.02 23.33
N GLU A 376 34.08 -11.27 22.94
CA GLU A 376 35.32 -11.76 22.36
C GLU A 376 35.05 -12.82 21.27
N ILE A 377 36.09 -13.24 20.56
CA ILE A 377 36.00 -14.32 19.56
C ILE A 377 36.72 -15.55 20.14
N PRO A 378 35.98 -16.58 20.59
CA PRO A 378 36.62 -17.74 21.20
C PRO A 378 37.47 -18.52 20.19
N PRO A 379 38.70 -18.95 20.54
CA PRO A 379 39.58 -19.66 19.61
C PRO A 379 38.97 -20.92 19.00
N GLU A 380 38.08 -21.62 19.71
CA GLU A 380 37.40 -22.82 19.23
C GLU A 380 36.35 -22.56 18.14
N TYR A 381 35.98 -21.30 17.88
CA TYR A 381 35.10 -20.91 16.77
C TYR A 381 35.88 -20.72 15.47
N LEU A 382 37.21 -20.62 15.53
CA LEU A 382 38.10 -20.38 14.39
C LEU A 382 38.65 -21.67 13.78
N VAL A 383 38.05 -22.82 14.11
CA VAL A 383 38.45 -24.12 13.58
C VAL A 383 37.70 -24.39 12.27
N PRO A 384 38.41 -24.54 11.13
CA PRO A 384 37.78 -24.82 9.84
C PRO A 384 37.13 -26.22 9.82
N ALA A 385 36.02 -26.36 9.09
CA ALA A 385 35.42 -27.67 8.82
C ALA A 385 36.39 -28.56 8.01
N GLY A 386 36.43 -29.86 8.33
CA GLY A 386 37.25 -30.83 7.59
C GLY A 386 36.69 -31.13 6.19
N PRO A 387 37.52 -31.65 5.25
CA PRO A 387 37.05 -32.05 3.93
C PRO A 387 36.13 -33.27 4.06
N GLY A 388 34.83 -33.07 3.91
CA GLY A 388 33.85 -34.15 3.96
C GLY A 388 32.41 -33.73 4.26
N ASP A 389 32.19 -32.64 4.99
CA ASP A 389 30.83 -32.18 5.32
C ASP A 389 30.34 -31.12 4.34
N SER A 390 29.97 -31.59 3.14
CA SER A 390 29.20 -30.82 2.17
C SER A 390 28.01 -31.62 1.70
N ASN A 391 26.92 -31.57 2.46
CA ASN A 391 25.56 -31.51 1.94
C ASN A 391 24.59 -31.17 3.08
N PRO A 392 23.75 -30.14 2.90
CA PRO A 392 22.36 -30.47 2.58
C PRO A 392 21.69 -29.42 1.68
N ASP A 393 21.28 -29.80 0.47
CA ASP A 393 20.27 -29.06 -0.29
C ASP A 393 19.47 -30.03 -1.14
N THR A 394 18.47 -30.67 -0.53
CA THR A 394 17.32 -31.26 -1.22
C THR A 394 16.11 -31.32 -0.29
N ALA A 395 15.28 -30.28 -0.30
CA ALA A 395 13.89 -30.40 0.15
C ALA A 395 12.98 -29.31 -0.45
N ASN A 396 11.80 -29.76 -0.90
CA ASN A 396 10.63 -29.03 -1.41
C ASN A 396 10.66 -28.54 -2.87
N ALA A 397 9.64 -28.73 -3.70
CA ALA A 397 8.43 -29.55 -3.64
C ALA A 397 7.77 -29.45 -5.04
N GLU A 398 7.57 -30.58 -5.72
CA GLU A 398 6.55 -30.66 -6.77
C GLU A 398 5.27 -31.24 -6.17
N LYS A 399 4.15 -30.52 -6.32
CA LYS A 399 2.79 -31.04 -6.60
C LYS A 399 1.79 -29.88 -6.63
N LYS A 400 1.36 -29.49 -7.82
CA LYS A 400 0.02 -28.92 -8.03
C LYS A 400 -0.66 -29.72 -9.14
N ALA A 401 -1.56 -30.60 -8.71
CA ALA A 401 -2.48 -31.31 -9.58
C ALA A 401 -3.51 -30.33 -10.16
N VAL A 402 -3.69 -30.42 -11.47
CA VAL A 402 -4.75 -29.79 -12.24
C VAL A 402 -6.09 -30.43 -11.87
N SER A 403 -7.03 -29.66 -11.33
CA SER A 403 -8.43 -30.08 -11.21
C SER A 403 -9.21 -29.57 -12.41
N GLY A 404 -9.77 -30.52 -13.17
CA GLY A 404 -10.60 -30.28 -14.34
C GLY A 404 -11.91 -29.55 -14.04
N SER A 405 -12.50 -29.07 -15.12
CA SER A 405 -13.75 -28.31 -15.21
C SER A 405 -14.96 -29.08 -14.65
N PRO A 406 -15.87 -28.42 -13.93
CA PRO A 406 -17.23 -28.91 -13.74
C PRO A 406 -18.11 -28.47 -14.91
N THR A 407 -18.86 -29.43 -15.44
CA THR A 407 -20.05 -29.24 -16.27
C THR A 407 -21.04 -28.29 -15.58
N ARG A 408 -21.59 -27.35 -16.36
CA ARG A 408 -22.38 -26.19 -15.88
C ARG A 408 -23.83 -26.55 -15.54
N ASP A 409 -24.17 -26.46 -14.25
CA ASP A 409 -25.54 -26.42 -13.74
C ASP A 409 -26.17 -25.04 -13.92
N ALA A 410 -27.51 -25.00 -14.06
CA ALA A 410 -28.26 -23.75 -14.14
C ALA A 410 -28.29 -23.05 -12.77
N VAL A 411 -27.95 -21.76 -12.71
CA VAL A 411 -27.86 -20.98 -11.47
C VAL A 411 -29.08 -20.07 -11.36
N THR A 412 -29.74 -20.04 -10.20
CA THR A 412 -30.88 -19.17 -9.95
C THR A 412 -30.46 -17.85 -9.29
N TYR A 413 -31.13 -16.77 -9.65
CA TYR A 413 -30.88 -15.43 -9.15
C TYR A 413 -32.19 -14.72 -8.77
N PRO A 414 -32.15 -13.83 -7.77
CA PRO A 414 -33.30 -12.99 -7.47
C PRO A 414 -33.47 -11.88 -8.53
N GLU A 415 -34.70 -11.41 -8.66
CA GLU A 415 -35.05 -10.23 -9.46
C GLU A 415 -35.72 -9.18 -8.58
N TRP A 416 -35.37 -7.91 -8.80
CA TRP A 416 -35.96 -6.81 -8.06
C TRP A 416 -37.31 -6.41 -8.68
N ASP A 417 -38.33 -6.37 -7.82
CA ASP A 417 -39.65 -5.87 -8.17
C ASP A 417 -39.85 -4.48 -7.54
N HIS A 418 -39.78 -3.43 -8.36
CA HIS A 418 -39.84 -2.06 -7.89
C HIS A 418 -41.23 -1.67 -7.35
N GLU A 419 -42.31 -2.25 -7.87
CA GLU A 419 -43.67 -2.01 -7.40
C GLU A 419 -43.86 -2.60 -6.00
N ARG A 420 -43.31 -3.79 -5.77
CA ARG A 420 -43.36 -4.48 -4.47
C ARG A 420 -42.26 -4.07 -3.50
N ARG A 421 -41.27 -3.30 -3.95
CA ARG A 421 -40.04 -2.94 -3.23
C ARG A 421 -39.38 -4.14 -2.55
N SER A 422 -39.39 -5.30 -3.23
CA SER A 422 -38.88 -6.56 -2.68
C SER A 422 -38.34 -7.46 -3.78
N TYR A 423 -37.46 -8.39 -3.40
CA TYR A 423 -36.90 -9.37 -4.34
C TYR A 423 -37.83 -10.56 -4.52
N ARG A 424 -38.01 -10.96 -5.78
CA ARG A 424 -38.53 -12.27 -6.16
C ARG A 424 -37.38 -13.27 -6.06
N LYS A 425 -37.41 -14.14 -5.04
CA LYS A 425 -36.36 -15.14 -4.80
C LYS A 425 -36.36 -16.22 -5.88
N GLU A 426 -35.17 -16.67 -6.28
CA GLU A 426 -34.96 -17.76 -7.25
C GLU A 426 -35.78 -17.60 -8.55
N TRP A 427 -35.95 -16.36 -8.98
CA TRP A 427 -36.91 -16.01 -10.03
C TRP A 427 -36.34 -16.19 -11.43
N CYS A 428 -35.06 -15.89 -11.60
CA CYS A 428 -34.35 -15.96 -12.87
C CYS A 428 -33.37 -17.13 -12.88
N VAL A 429 -33.29 -17.86 -14.00
CA VAL A 429 -32.40 -19.00 -14.20
C VAL A 429 -31.39 -18.68 -15.30
N VAL A 430 -30.11 -18.68 -14.93
CA VAL A 430 -28.98 -18.41 -15.81
C VAL A 430 -28.28 -19.70 -16.22
N ARG A 431 -27.96 -19.83 -17.51
CA ARG A 431 -27.22 -20.95 -18.09
C ARG A 431 -26.03 -20.43 -18.87
N GLU A 432 -24.84 -20.92 -18.55
CA GLU A 432 -23.64 -20.59 -19.30
C GLU A 432 -23.49 -21.54 -20.51
N LYS A 433 -23.47 -21.00 -21.73
CA LYS A 433 -23.32 -21.78 -22.97
C LYS A 433 -22.05 -21.35 -23.70
N PRO A 434 -21.06 -22.25 -23.92
CA PRO A 434 -19.88 -21.88 -24.69
C PRO A 434 -20.26 -21.62 -26.17
N LEU A 435 -19.63 -20.63 -26.79
CA LEU A 435 -19.74 -20.41 -28.24
C LEU A 435 -18.80 -21.36 -28.98
N SER A 436 -19.32 -22.05 -29.99
CA SER A 436 -18.51 -22.83 -30.93
C SER A 436 -17.70 -21.87 -31.81
N PRO A 437 -16.36 -21.96 -31.84
CA PRO A 437 -15.53 -21.09 -32.67
C PRO A 437 -15.91 -21.21 -34.15
N GLN A 438 -16.10 -20.07 -34.84
CA GLN A 438 -16.32 -20.04 -36.29
C GLN A 438 -15.05 -19.54 -37.00
N GLY A 439 -15.10 -19.06 -38.25
CA GLY A 439 -13.92 -18.59 -38.99
C GLY A 439 -13.15 -17.45 -38.28
N ASP A 440 -12.09 -16.95 -38.92
CA ASP A 440 -11.32 -15.78 -38.45
C ASP A 440 -11.26 -14.65 -39.50
N ALA A 441 -12.08 -14.74 -40.55
CA ALA A 441 -12.00 -13.81 -41.67
C ALA A 441 -12.39 -12.38 -41.27
N PHE A 442 -13.34 -12.23 -40.35
CA PHE A 442 -13.85 -10.92 -39.91
C PHE A 442 -12.84 -10.17 -39.04
N VAL A 443 -12.20 -10.88 -38.11
CA VAL A 443 -11.20 -10.28 -37.21
C VAL A 443 -9.98 -9.82 -38.01
N GLN A 444 -9.47 -10.64 -38.94
CA GLN A 444 -8.35 -10.26 -39.79
C GLN A 444 -8.67 -9.07 -40.70
N GLN A 445 -9.87 -9.01 -41.27
CA GLN A 445 -10.33 -7.87 -42.06
C GLN A 445 -10.41 -6.60 -41.22
N THR A 446 -10.91 -6.70 -39.98
CA THR A 446 -10.98 -5.58 -39.03
C THR A 446 -9.59 -5.06 -38.67
N LEU A 447 -8.66 -5.96 -38.33
CA LEU A 447 -7.27 -5.59 -38.02
C LEU A 447 -6.58 -4.91 -39.20
N THR A 448 -6.83 -5.39 -40.41
CA THR A 448 -6.30 -4.78 -41.64
C THR A 448 -6.90 -3.39 -41.87
N LYS A 449 -8.23 -3.26 -41.76
CA LYS A 449 -9.00 -2.02 -41.92
C LYS A 449 -8.57 -0.91 -40.96
N TYR A 450 -8.17 -1.26 -39.74
CA TYR A 450 -7.79 -0.30 -38.70
C TYR A 450 -6.30 -0.28 -38.34
N SER A 451 -5.45 -0.99 -39.09
CA SER A 451 -4.00 -1.15 -38.86
C SER A 451 -3.27 0.16 -38.51
N GLY A 452 -3.49 1.25 -39.26
CA GLY A 452 -2.88 2.55 -39.00
C GLY A 452 -3.33 3.23 -37.70
N LYS A 453 -4.54 2.94 -37.21
CA LYS A 453 -5.09 3.49 -35.97
C LYS A 453 -4.78 2.65 -34.74
N ILE A 454 -4.62 1.33 -34.92
CA ILE A 454 -4.15 0.43 -33.87
C ILE A 454 -2.82 0.93 -33.28
N HIS A 455 -1.92 1.49 -34.09
CA HIS A 455 -0.69 2.11 -33.58
C HIS A 455 -0.94 3.35 -32.70
N GLN A 456 -1.90 4.20 -33.05
CA GLN A 456 -2.27 5.37 -32.24
C GLN A 456 -2.94 4.94 -30.93
N PHE A 457 -3.79 3.92 -30.97
CA PHE A 457 -4.40 3.33 -29.78
C PHE A 457 -3.37 2.69 -28.86
N LYS A 458 -2.42 1.91 -29.43
CA LYS A 458 -1.30 1.33 -28.68
C LYS A 458 -0.50 2.40 -27.95
N ARG A 459 -0.17 3.51 -28.62
CA ARG A 459 0.58 4.61 -28.00
C ARG A 459 -0.18 5.32 -26.86
N ALA A 460 -1.49 5.54 -27.03
CA ALA A 460 -2.33 6.15 -25.99
C ALA A 460 -2.42 5.26 -24.74
N PHE A 461 -2.52 3.93 -24.94
CA PHE A 461 -2.56 2.94 -23.87
C PHE A 461 -1.17 2.69 -23.24
N GLU A 462 -0.08 2.81 -24.00
CA GLU A 462 1.29 2.75 -23.49
C GLU A 462 1.60 3.91 -22.54
N MET A 463 1.19 5.14 -22.87
CA MET A 463 1.34 6.30 -21.97
C MET A 463 0.58 6.12 -20.65
N LEU A 464 -0.49 5.31 -20.66
CA LEU A 464 -1.22 5.01 -19.45
C LEU A 464 -0.51 3.99 -18.57
N ARG A 465 0.39 3.12 -19.08
CA ARG A 465 0.91 1.93 -18.39
C ARG A 465 1.59 2.20 -17.03
N GLY A 466 1.79 3.45 -16.64
CA GLY A 466 2.38 3.84 -15.36
C GLY A 466 3.86 3.54 -15.38
N GLU A 467 4.68 4.56 -15.61
CA GLU A 467 6.13 4.38 -15.52
C GLU A 467 6.49 4.16 -14.05
N GLU A 468 7.22 3.09 -13.73
CA GLU A 468 8.01 3.07 -12.50
C GLU A 468 8.99 4.24 -12.59
N ARG A 469 8.74 5.28 -11.81
CA ARG A 469 9.60 6.46 -11.79
C ARG A 469 10.43 6.43 -10.52
N THR A 470 11.74 6.32 -10.70
CA THR A 470 12.68 6.54 -9.61
C THR A 470 12.90 8.04 -9.46
N LEU A 471 12.40 8.61 -8.36
CA LEU A 471 12.74 9.96 -7.94
C LEU A 471 14.13 9.93 -7.31
N LYS A 472 15.03 10.75 -7.83
CA LYS A 472 16.41 10.94 -7.33
C LYS A 472 16.50 12.10 -6.35
N ARG A 473 17.58 12.19 -5.58
CA ARG A 473 17.84 13.28 -4.62
C ARG A 473 16.68 13.53 -3.64
N GLN A 474 16.22 12.48 -2.99
CA GLN A 474 15.15 12.53 -1.99
C GLN A 474 15.74 12.50 -0.59
N GLN A 475 15.07 13.12 0.39
CA GLN A 475 15.48 13.07 1.80
C GLN A 475 15.24 11.69 2.44
N ASN A 476 14.31 10.92 1.88
CA ASN A 476 13.96 9.57 2.27
C ASN A 476 13.63 8.74 1.02
N GLY A 477 13.79 7.42 1.11
CA GLY A 477 13.56 6.56 -0.05
C GLY A 477 13.90 5.09 0.20
N ASP A 478 13.79 4.31 -0.87
CA ASP A 478 13.97 2.86 -0.85
C ASP A 478 15.44 2.44 -1.01
N ASP A 479 16.26 3.30 -1.62
CA ASP A 479 17.67 3.01 -1.92
C ASP A 479 18.50 4.30 -1.93
N ILE A 480 19.83 4.18 -1.99
CA ILE A 480 20.77 5.31 -1.99
C ILE A 480 20.96 5.85 -3.41
N ASP A 481 20.84 7.16 -3.56
CA ASP A 481 21.27 7.86 -4.77
C ASP A 481 22.79 8.10 -4.70
N PHE A 482 23.56 7.19 -5.30
CA PHE A 482 25.02 7.27 -5.28
C PHE A 482 25.55 8.57 -5.88
N ASP A 483 24.90 9.14 -6.91
CA ASP A 483 25.32 10.41 -7.50
C ASP A 483 25.19 11.54 -6.47
N ALA A 484 24.02 11.60 -5.81
CA ALA A 484 23.76 12.59 -4.76
C ALA A 484 24.66 12.40 -3.53
N LEU A 485 24.95 11.16 -3.15
CA LEU A 485 25.83 10.84 -2.04
C LEU A 485 27.28 11.26 -2.33
N VAL A 486 27.78 11.00 -3.55
CA VAL A 486 29.13 11.42 -3.95
C VAL A 486 29.25 12.94 -3.94
N ASP A 487 28.25 13.65 -4.48
CA ASP A 487 28.18 15.12 -4.45
C ASP A 487 28.19 15.64 -3.00
N ALA A 488 27.31 15.10 -2.15
CA ALA A 488 27.21 15.50 -0.75
C ALA A 488 28.52 15.23 0.01
N TYR A 489 29.16 14.08 -0.21
CA TYR A 489 30.42 13.74 0.42
C TYR A 489 31.57 14.64 -0.04
N ALA A 490 31.59 15.02 -1.32
CA ALA A 490 32.56 15.98 -1.85
C ALA A 490 32.37 17.37 -1.22
N ASP A 491 31.12 17.83 -1.07
CA ASP A 491 30.78 19.08 -0.38
C ASP A 491 31.25 19.05 1.09
N LEU A 492 30.99 17.96 1.82
CA LEU A 492 31.46 17.77 3.20
C LEU A 492 33.00 17.83 3.29
N ARG A 493 33.72 17.17 2.38
CA ARG A 493 35.19 17.22 2.33
C ARG A 493 35.72 18.62 2.00
N CYS A 494 34.92 19.45 1.33
CA CYS A 494 35.20 20.85 1.06
C CYS A 494 34.76 21.80 2.18
N GLY A 495 34.24 21.29 3.31
CA GLY A 495 33.79 22.10 4.45
C GLY A 495 32.41 22.75 4.25
N ARG A 496 31.60 22.25 3.31
CA ARG A 496 30.20 22.65 3.13
C ARG A 496 29.27 21.70 3.89
N GLU A 497 28.01 22.10 4.05
CA GLU A 497 26.99 21.26 4.65
C GLU A 497 26.69 20.03 3.78
N LEU A 498 26.53 18.88 4.43
CA LEU A 498 26.17 17.63 3.79
C LEU A 498 24.68 17.67 3.43
N SER A 499 24.34 17.54 2.15
CA SER A 499 22.94 17.43 1.74
C SER A 499 22.30 16.16 2.30
N GLU A 500 21.09 16.28 2.83
CA GLU A 500 20.28 15.13 3.29
C GLU A 500 19.56 14.41 2.15
N HIS A 501 19.58 14.98 0.94
CA HIS A 501 18.85 14.49 -0.23
C HIS A 501 19.63 13.39 -0.96
N VAL A 502 19.97 12.31 -0.27
CA VAL A 502 20.86 11.23 -0.75
C VAL A 502 20.15 9.93 -1.10
N PHE A 503 18.81 9.91 -1.09
CA PHE A 503 18.02 8.72 -1.35
C PHE A 503 17.32 8.77 -2.71
N THR A 504 16.96 7.59 -3.21
CA THR A 504 16.04 7.40 -4.31
C THR A 504 14.73 6.80 -3.83
N ARG A 505 13.61 7.26 -4.39
CA ARG A 505 12.28 6.72 -4.08
C ARG A 505 11.64 6.18 -5.34
N ARG A 506 11.25 4.91 -5.33
CA ARG A 506 10.55 4.26 -6.44
C ARG A 506 9.06 4.57 -6.32
N LEU A 507 8.58 5.38 -7.24
CA LEU A 507 7.15 5.61 -7.39
C LEU A 507 6.60 4.50 -8.30
N LYS A 508 6.18 3.41 -7.67
CA LYS A 508 5.51 2.29 -8.35
C LYS A 508 4.01 2.54 -8.33
N VAL A 509 3.45 2.93 -9.47
CA VAL A 509 1.99 2.95 -9.64
C VAL A 509 1.54 1.51 -9.86
N GLU A 510 1.32 0.75 -8.79
CA GLU A 510 0.80 -0.61 -8.89
C GLU A 510 -0.64 -0.61 -9.40
N ARG A 511 -0.80 -0.89 -10.69
CA ARG A 511 -2.09 -1.05 -11.35
C ARG A 511 -2.61 -2.47 -11.12
N ASN A 512 -3.50 -2.59 -10.14
CA ASN A 512 -4.19 -3.84 -9.83
C ASN A 512 -5.68 -3.75 -10.22
N LEU A 513 -5.95 -3.83 -11.54
CA LEU A 513 -7.29 -3.70 -12.13
C LEU A 513 -7.75 -5.03 -12.76
N ALA A 514 -9.03 -5.36 -12.59
CA ALA A 514 -9.72 -6.43 -13.30
C ALA A 514 -10.91 -5.86 -14.10
N LEU A 515 -10.91 -6.10 -15.42
CA LEU A 515 -11.96 -5.65 -16.32
C LEU A 515 -12.86 -6.80 -16.76
N MET A 516 -14.17 -6.62 -16.69
CA MET A 516 -15.14 -7.53 -17.31
C MET A 516 -15.94 -6.80 -18.38
N LEU A 517 -15.88 -7.30 -19.61
CA LEU A 517 -16.66 -6.81 -20.74
C LEU A 517 -17.91 -7.66 -20.91
N MET A 518 -19.07 -7.04 -20.77
CA MET A 518 -20.39 -7.63 -20.98
C MET A 518 -20.93 -7.13 -22.33
N VAL A 519 -21.07 -8.03 -23.29
CA VAL A 519 -21.48 -7.72 -24.67
C VAL A 519 -22.91 -8.18 -24.90
N ASP A 520 -23.77 -7.27 -25.31
CA ASP A 520 -25.15 -7.59 -25.66
C ASP A 520 -25.20 -8.44 -26.93
N MET A 521 -25.96 -9.53 -26.89
CA MET A 521 -26.19 -10.40 -28.03
C MET A 521 -27.68 -10.44 -28.42
N SER A 522 -28.51 -9.52 -27.95
CA SER A 522 -29.96 -9.49 -28.21
C SER A 522 -30.37 -8.67 -29.45
N GLY A 523 -31.51 -9.00 -30.06
CA GLY A 523 -32.27 -8.13 -30.97
C GLY A 523 -31.71 -7.89 -32.39
N SER A 524 -32.59 -7.69 -33.37
CA SER A 524 -32.26 -7.61 -34.81
C SER A 524 -31.77 -6.22 -35.29
N THR A 525 -30.71 -5.69 -34.70
CA THR A 525 -30.23 -4.33 -35.03
C THR A 525 -29.37 -4.37 -36.30
N LYS A 526 -30.06 -4.26 -37.46
CA LYS A 526 -29.55 -3.95 -38.81
C LYS A 526 -28.06 -4.27 -39.00
N GLY A 527 -27.71 -5.49 -39.46
CA GLY A 527 -26.38 -6.03 -39.82
C GLY A 527 -25.11 -5.20 -39.56
N HIS A 528 -25.06 -3.96 -40.03
CA HIS A 528 -24.01 -2.97 -39.75
C HIS A 528 -23.76 -2.62 -38.27
N ILE A 529 -24.76 -2.63 -37.38
CA ILE A 529 -24.56 -2.24 -35.96
C ILE A 529 -23.82 -3.35 -35.19
N ASN A 530 -24.18 -4.61 -35.42
CA ASN A 530 -23.46 -5.75 -34.84
C ASN A 530 -22.01 -5.84 -35.34
N ASP A 531 -21.77 -5.59 -36.64
CA ASP A 531 -20.40 -5.53 -37.17
C ASP A 531 -19.60 -4.41 -36.50
N THR A 532 -20.23 -3.29 -36.20
CA THR A 532 -19.63 -2.13 -35.52
C THR A 532 -19.23 -2.47 -34.07
N GLU A 533 -20.07 -3.20 -33.33
CA GLU A 533 -19.76 -3.66 -31.96
C GLU A 533 -18.67 -4.73 -31.93
N ARG A 534 -18.68 -5.67 -32.88
CA ARG A 534 -17.64 -6.68 -33.03
C ARG A 534 -16.31 -6.05 -33.43
N GLU A 535 -16.31 -5.05 -34.33
CA GLU A 535 -15.13 -4.26 -34.67
C GLU A 535 -14.58 -3.52 -33.42
N ALA A 536 -15.46 -2.91 -32.64
CA ALA A 536 -15.13 -2.26 -31.37
C ALA A 536 -14.49 -3.22 -30.36
N LEU A 537 -15.07 -4.41 -30.19
CA LEU A 537 -14.57 -5.44 -29.27
C LEU A 537 -13.17 -5.93 -29.68
N VAL A 538 -12.94 -6.16 -30.98
CA VAL A 538 -11.61 -6.56 -31.49
C VAL A 538 -10.56 -5.49 -31.21
N LEU A 539 -10.87 -4.21 -31.50
CA LEU A 539 -9.95 -3.10 -31.24
C LEU A 539 -9.63 -2.93 -29.75
N LEU A 540 -10.62 -3.15 -28.89
CA LEU A 540 -10.46 -3.09 -27.44
C LEU A 540 -9.58 -4.24 -26.93
N CYS A 541 -9.76 -5.47 -27.41
CA CYS A 541 -8.90 -6.60 -27.05
C CYS A 541 -7.44 -6.32 -27.39
N GLU A 542 -7.16 -5.81 -28.59
CA GLU A 542 -5.81 -5.48 -29.03
C GLU A 542 -5.15 -4.36 -28.20
N ALA A 543 -5.95 -3.43 -27.67
CA ALA A 543 -5.48 -2.38 -26.77
C ALA A 543 -5.20 -2.92 -25.35
N LEU A 544 -6.09 -3.74 -24.81
CA LEU A 544 -5.98 -4.32 -23.46
C LEU A 544 -4.81 -5.30 -23.33
N GLU A 545 -4.57 -6.12 -24.35
CA GLU A 545 -3.42 -7.06 -24.38
C GLU A 545 -2.07 -6.35 -24.27
N ARG A 546 -1.96 -5.11 -24.79
CA ARG A 546 -0.74 -4.31 -24.67
C ARG A 546 -0.58 -3.65 -23.30
N LEU A 547 -1.70 -3.36 -22.63
CA LEU A 547 -1.70 -2.79 -21.29
C LEU A 547 -1.30 -3.85 -20.24
N GLY A 548 -1.64 -5.12 -20.50
CA GLY A 548 -1.29 -6.26 -19.63
C GLY A 548 -2.26 -6.47 -18.47
N ASP A 549 -3.42 -5.80 -18.50
CA ASP A 549 -4.45 -5.93 -17.46
C ASP A 549 -5.24 -7.23 -17.60
N ARG A 550 -5.74 -7.72 -16.46
CA ARG A 550 -6.60 -8.92 -16.43
C ARG A 550 -7.99 -8.55 -16.92
N TYR A 551 -8.44 -9.19 -18.00
CA TYR A 551 -9.79 -8.96 -18.52
C TYR A 551 -10.50 -10.24 -18.96
N ALA A 552 -11.83 -10.20 -18.91
CA ALA A 552 -12.72 -11.26 -19.40
C ALA A 552 -13.83 -10.68 -20.27
N ILE A 553 -14.38 -11.50 -21.18
CA ILE A 553 -15.44 -11.14 -22.12
C ILE A 553 -16.57 -12.15 -22.04
N TYR A 554 -17.77 -11.67 -21.77
CA TYR A 554 -18.99 -12.45 -21.71
C TYR A 554 -20.07 -11.82 -22.58
N GLY A 555 -20.65 -12.61 -23.47
CA GLY A 555 -21.89 -12.27 -24.17
C GLY A 555 -23.10 -12.61 -23.30
N PHE A 556 -24.21 -11.90 -23.47
CA PHE A 556 -25.45 -12.24 -22.77
C PHE A 556 -26.66 -12.13 -23.70
N SER A 557 -27.67 -12.96 -23.44
CA SER A 557 -28.98 -12.93 -24.09
C SER A 557 -30.04 -13.49 -23.14
N GLY A 558 -31.26 -12.97 -23.18
CA GLY A 558 -32.39 -13.44 -22.38
C GLY A 558 -33.56 -13.77 -23.28
N MET A 559 -34.25 -14.89 -23.07
CA MET A 559 -35.52 -15.15 -23.75
C MET A 559 -36.71 -15.14 -22.80
N THR A 560 -36.49 -15.58 -21.56
CA THR A 560 -37.45 -15.51 -20.45
C THR A 560 -36.69 -15.52 -19.12
N ARG A 561 -37.38 -15.28 -17.99
CA ARG A 561 -36.81 -15.50 -16.65
C ARG A 561 -36.23 -16.91 -16.44
N LEU A 562 -36.77 -17.93 -17.11
CA LEU A 562 -36.28 -19.32 -16.96
C LEU A 562 -35.15 -19.67 -17.94
N ASN A 563 -34.84 -18.78 -18.88
CA ASN A 563 -33.82 -19.01 -19.91
C ASN A 563 -33.02 -17.73 -20.19
N CYS A 564 -32.20 -17.35 -19.20
CA CYS A 564 -31.17 -16.34 -19.35
C CYS A 564 -29.84 -17.02 -19.67
N GLU A 565 -29.14 -16.57 -20.71
CA GLU A 565 -27.98 -17.25 -21.26
C GLU A 565 -26.75 -16.34 -21.23
N ILE A 566 -25.65 -16.87 -20.70
CA ILE A 566 -24.35 -16.21 -20.65
C ILE A 566 -23.37 -16.98 -21.51
N TYR A 567 -22.65 -16.26 -22.36
CA TYR A 567 -21.73 -16.80 -23.35
C TYR A 567 -20.30 -16.40 -22.99
N PRO A 568 -19.50 -17.28 -22.37
CA PRO A 568 -18.10 -17.01 -22.12
C PRO A 568 -17.35 -17.00 -23.46
N ILE A 569 -16.86 -15.81 -23.83
CA ILE A 569 -16.05 -15.60 -25.04
C ILE A 569 -14.57 -15.72 -24.65
N LYS A 570 -14.17 -15.07 -23.55
CA LYS A 570 -12.83 -15.12 -22.95
C LYS A 570 -12.93 -15.09 -21.43
N GLU A 571 -12.29 -16.03 -20.75
CA GLU A 571 -12.18 -16.00 -19.28
C GLU A 571 -10.92 -15.21 -18.82
N PHE A 572 -10.85 -14.82 -17.54
CA PHE A 572 -9.74 -14.02 -17.02
C PHE A 572 -8.36 -14.66 -17.20
N GLN A 573 -8.29 -15.98 -17.02
CA GLN A 573 -7.04 -16.76 -17.14
C GLN A 573 -6.76 -17.23 -18.57
N GLU A 574 -7.70 -17.02 -19.50
CA GLU A 574 -7.55 -17.45 -20.89
C GLU A 574 -6.78 -16.39 -21.68
N PRO A 575 -5.66 -16.74 -22.34
CA PRO A 575 -4.91 -15.79 -23.17
C PRO A 575 -5.72 -15.41 -24.42
N TYR A 576 -5.58 -14.16 -24.89
CA TYR A 576 -6.17 -13.76 -26.16
C TYR A 576 -5.39 -14.35 -27.35
N GLY A 577 -5.95 -15.40 -27.93
CA GLY A 577 -5.41 -16.06 -29.12
C GLY A 577 -6.48 -16.36 -30.16
N ASP A 578 -6.12 -17.14 -31.17
CA ASP A 578 -7.00 -17.44 -32.31
C ASP A 578 -8.33 -18.06 -31.90
N THR A 579 -8.37 -18.86 -30.83
CA THR A 579 -9.60 -19.45 -30.30
C THR A 579 -10.59 -18.38 -29.83
N VAL A 580 -10.12 -17.36 -29.12
CA VAL A 580 -10.97 -16.25 -28.65
C VAL A 580 -11.42 -15.39 -29.82
N ARG A 581 -10.52 -15.10 -30.78
CA ARG A 581 -10.85 -14.37 -32.02
C ARG A 581 -11.99 -15.04 -32.79
N ARG A 582 -11.92 -16.37 -32.96
CA ARG A 582 -12.97 -17.17 -33.60
C ARG A 582 -14.28 -17.22 -32.81
N ARG A 583 -14.24 -17.11 -31.47
CA ARG A 583 -15.45 -16.97 -30.64
C ARG A 583 -16.07 -15.59 -30.76
N ILE A 584 -15.26 -14.54 -30.90
CA ILE A 584 -15.72 -13.18 -31.22
C ILE A 584 -16.38 -13.17 -32.62
N GLU A 585 -15.82 -13.91 -33.58
CA GLU A 585 -16.45 -14.07 -34.90
C GLU A 585 -17.80 -14.77 -34.80
N ALA A 586 -17.95 -15.74 -33.89
CA ALA A 586 -19.17 -16.51 -33.65
C ALA A 586 -20.26 -15.74 -32.88
N ILE A 587 -20.05 -14.47 -32.53
CA ILE A 587 -21.08 -13.62 -31.92
C ILE A 587 -22.14 -13.32 -32.99
N THR A 588 -23.31 -13.93 -32.84
CA THR A 588 -24.48 -13.70 -33.68
C THR A 588 -25.62 -13.11 -32.85
N PRO A 589 -26.48 -12.24 -33.41
CA PRO A 589 -27.65 -11.75 -32.71
C PRO A 589 -28.56 -12.91 -32.32
N ARG A 590 -29.11 -12.83 -31.11
CA ARG A 590 -30.04 -13.77 -30.47
C ARG A 590 -31.26 -12.99 -30.00
N ASP A 591 -32.01 -13.54 -29.04
CA ASP A 591 -33.35 -13.08 -28.67
C ASP A 591 -33.35 -11.76 -27.88
N TYR A 592 -33.93 -11.72 -26.68
CA TYR A 592 -34.22 -10.50 -25.91
C TYR A 592 -33.13 -10.19 -24.85
N THR A 593 -33.34 -9.16 -24.01
CA THR A 593 -32.34 -8.54 -23.13
C THR A 593 -32.81 -8.47 -21.67
N ARG A 594 -32.42 -9.44 -20.83
CA ARG A 594 -32.65 -9.40 -19.36
C ARG A 594 -31.36 -9.05 -18.62
N MET A 595 -30.99 -7.76 -18.63
CA MET A 595 -29.67 -7.29 -18.13
C MET A 595 -29.45 -7.49 -16.62
N GLY A 596 -30.45 -7.26 -15.78
CA GLY A 596 -30.25 -7.25 -14.32
C GLY A 596 -29.70 -8.57 -13.79
N VAL A 597 -30.21 -9.71 -14.28
CA VAL A 597 -29.68 -11.03 -13.89
C VAL A 597 -28.28 -11.29 -14.43
N ALA A 598 -27.98 -10.84 -15.65
CA ALA A 598 -26.64 -10.98 -16.24
C ALA A 598 -25.60 -10.19 -15.44
N ILE A 599 -25.92 -8.96 -15.04
CA ILE A 599 -25.07 -8.11 -14.20
C ILE A 599 -24.81 -8.78 -12.85
N ARG A 600 -25.83 -9.35 -12.19
CA ARG A 600 -25.66 -10.06 -10.91
C ARG A 600 -24.73 -11.27 -11.05
N HIS A 601 -24.94 -12.07 -12.08
CA HIS A 601 -24.11 -13.25 -12.35
C HIS A 601 -22.64 -12.87 -12.62
N LEU A 602 -22.42 -11.90 -13.50
CA LEU A 602 -21.09 -11.41 -13.86
C LEU A 602 -20.41 -10.69 -12.70
N SER A 603 -21.15 -9.96 -11.87
CA SER A 603 -20.61 -9.33 -10.65
C SER A 603 -20.13 -10.38 -9.65
N GLN A 604 -20.86 -11.48 -9.47
CA GLN A 604 -20.42 -12.59 -8.63
C GLN A 604 -19.10 -13.20 -9.13
N ARG A 605 -18.93 -13.36 -10.44
CA ARG A 605 -17.68 -13.83 -11.06
C ARG A 605 -16.54 -12.83 -10.90
N LEU A 606 -16.80 -11.54 -11.12
CA LEU A 606 -15.79 -10.48 -11.01
C LEU A 606 -15.30 -10.32 -9.55
N ASN A 607 -16.17 -10.51 -8.56
CA ASN A 607 -15.82 -10.47 -7.15
C ASN A 607 -14.89 -11.62 -6.70
N GLN A 608 -14.84 -12.73 -7.46
CA GLN A 608 -13.89 -13.82 -7.20
C GLN A 608 -12.46 -13.49 -7.66
N VAL A 609 -12.28 -12.41 -8.42
CA VAL A 609 -10.97 -11.95 -8.87
C VAL A 609 -10.36 -11.04 -7.82
N ASP A 610 -9.14 -11.39 -7.39
CA ASP A 610 -8.35 -10.55 -6.49
C ASP A 610 -7.78 -9.35 -7.24
N ALA A 611 -8.49 -8.22 -7.22
CA ALA A 611 -8.09 -6.96 -7.82
C ALA A 611 -8.55 -5.78 -6.95
N ARG A 612 -7.70 -4.73 -6.88
CA ARG A 612 -7.98 -3.50 -6.11
C ARG A 612 -9.12 -2.70 -6.73
N VAL A 613 -9.13 -2.59 -8.05
CA VAL A 613 -10.18 -1.94 -8.83
C VAL A 613 -10.85 -2.98 -9.72
N ARG A 614 -12.17 -3.12 -9.64
CA ARG A 614 -12.97 -4.02 -10.48
C ARG A 614 -13.87 -3.18 -11.37
N LEU A 615 -13.78 -3.34 -12.68
CA LEU A 615 -14.53 -2.56 -13.67
C LEU A 615 -15.44 -3.50 -14.47
N LEU A 616 -16.73 -3.21 -14.53
CA LEU A 616 -17.71 -3.91 -15.37
C LEU A 616 -18.15 -2.97 -16.49
N ILE A 617 -17.78 -3.25 -17.73
CA ILE A 617 -18.18 -2.46 -18.89
C ILE A 617 -19.27 -3.18 -19.67
N THR A 618 -20.41 -2.53 -19.84
CA THR A 618 -21.52 -3.03 -20.67
C THR A 618 -21.44 -2.37 -22.05
N LEU A 619 -21.32 -3.18 -23.10
CA LEU A 619 -21.46 -2.80 -24.50
C LEU A 619 -22.86 -3.23 -24.95
N SER A 620 -23.78 -2.28 -25.10
CA SER A 620 -25.17 -2.55 -25.50
C SER A 620 -25.74 -1.39 -26.33
N ASP A 621 -26.58 -1.74 -27.29
CA ASP A 621 -27.25 -0.85 -28.22
C ASP A 621 -28.65 -0.41 -27.77
N GLY A 622 -29.11 -0.74 -26.55
CA GLY A 622 -30.45 -0.36 -26.12
C GLY A 622 -30.86 -0.60 -24.66
N LYS A 623 -32.14 -0.31 -24.41
CA LYS A 623 -32.84 -0.49 -23.11
C LYS A 623 -33.07 -1.97 -22.81
N PRO A 624 -33.15 -2.38 -21.53
CA PRO A 624 -33.56 -3.75 -21.18
C PRO A 624 -34.97 -4.05 -21.72
N ASP A 625 -35.08 -5.07 -22.55
CA ASP A 625 -36.32 -5.46 -23.25
C ASP A 625 -36.46 -6.99 -23.22
N ASP A 626 -37.45 -7.52 -22.49
CA ASP A 626 -37.83 -8.95 -22.49
C ASP A 626 -39.34 -9.06 -22.78
N PHE A 627 -39.72 -10.00 -23.65
CA PHE A 627 -41.06 -10.13 -24.25
C PHE A 627 -42.14 -10.60 -23.27
N GLN A 628 -41.76 -11.19 -22.12
CA GLN A 628 -42.70 -11.70 -21.11
C GLN A 628 -42.72 -10.89 -19.79
N ASP A 629 -43.82 -11.02 -19.06
CA ASP A 629 -43.99 -10.54 -17.66
C ASP A 629 -43.86 -9.02 -17.44
N ASN A 630 -44.21 -8.18 -18.42
CA ASN A 630 -44.10 -6.70 -18.33
C ASN A 630 -42.67 -6.20 -18.00
N TYR A 631 -41.63 -6.98 -18.32
CA TYR A 631 -40.24 -6.56 -18.10
C TYR A 631 -39.84 -5.35 -18.97
N ARG A 632 -40.60 -5.08 -20.04
CA ARG A 632 -40.48 -3.88 -20.87
C ARG A 632 -40.78 -2.59 -20.10
N GLY A 633 -39.91 -1.60 -20.25
CA GLY A 633 -40.12 -0.25 -19.71
C GLY A 633 -39.56 -0.08 -18.31
N ALA A 634 -40.33 0.57 -17.42
CA ALA A 634 -39.84 0.98 -16.10
C ALA A 634 -39.36 -0.20 -15.24
N TYR A 635 -40.01 -1.36 -15.33
CA TYR A 635 -39.65 -2.53 -14.53
C TYR A 635 -38.22 -3.02 -14.82
N GLY A 636 -37.87 -3.26 -16.10
CA GLY A 636 -36.52 -3.71 -16.47
C GLY A 636 -35.44 -2.66 -16.20
N ILE A 637 -35.78 -1.38 -16.32
CA ILE A 637 -34.88 -0.26 -15.96
C ILE A 637 -34.58 -0.28 -14.47
N GLU A 638 -35.59 -0.42 -13.61
CA GLU A 638 -35.42 -0.45 -12.16
C GLU A 638 -34.70 -1.72 -11.67
N ASP A 639 -34.98 -2.90 -12.24
CA ASP A 639 -34.23 -4.11 -11.88
C ASP A 639 -32.76 -3.99 -12.27
N THR A 640 -32.48 -3.47 -13.46
CA THR A 640 -31.10 -3.27 -13.94
C THR A 640 -30.38 -2.22 -13.09
N ARG A 641 -31.05 -1.11 -12.74
CA ARG A 641 -30.52 -0.10 -11.81
C ARG A 641 -30.17 -0.72 -10.46
N MET A 642 -31.03 -1.56 -9.90
CA MET A 642 -30.75 -2.25 -8.65
C MET A 642 -29.55 -3.21 -8.76
N ALA A 643 -29.46 -3.99 -9.82
CA ALA A 643 -28.30 -4.85 -10.08
C ALA A 643 -26.98 -4.06 -10.18
N LEU A 644 -27.00 -2.87 -10.80
CA LEU A 644 -25.84 -1.98 -10.87
C LEU A 644 -25.46 -1.39 -9.51
N LEU A 645 -26.44 -1.04 -8.68
CA LEU A 645 -26.22 -0.59 -7.31
C LEU A 645 -25.65 -1.70 -6.42
N GLU A 646 -26.14 -2.94 -6.59
CA GLU A 646 -25.59 -4.13 -5.94
C GLU A 646 -24.12 -4.34 -6.31
N ALA A 647 -23.77 -4.23 -7.59
CA ALA A 647 -22.40 -4.32 -8.07
C ALA A 647 -21.49 -3.22 -7.47
N LYS A 648 -21.96 -1.97 -7.44
CA LYS A 648 -21.26 -0.85 -6.78
C LYS A 648 -21.00 -1.14 -5.30
N ARG A 649 -22.01 -1.66 -4.58
CA ARG A 649 -21.87 -2.04 -3.17
C ARG A 649 -20.84 -3.13 -2.93
N SER A 650 -20.62 -4.02 -3.90
CA SER A 650 -19.56 -5.04 -3.82
C SER A 650 -18.18 -4.55 -4.27
N GLY A 651 -18.01 -3.25 -4.56
CA GLY A 651 -16.73 -2.67 -5.00
C GLY A 651 -16.44 -2.86 -6.49
N ILE A 652 -17.47 -3.06 -7.32
CA ILE A 652 -17.36 -3.08 -8.78
C ILE A 652 -17.83 -1.72 -9.32
N HIS A 653 -17.06 -1.12 -10.22
CA HIS A 653 -17.44 0.09 -10.93
C HIS A 653 -18.13 -0.30 -12.25
N PRO A 654 -19.45 -0.15 -12.40
CA PRO A 654 -20.11 -0.39 -13.66
C PRO A 654 -20.04 0.84 -14.57
N PHE A 655 -19.82 0.62 -15.86
CA PHE A 655 -19.79 1.66 -16.88
C PHE A 655 -20.50 1.20 -18.16
N CYS A 656 -21.35 2.04 -18.74
CA CYS A 656 -22.05 1.72 -19.98
C CYS A 656 -21.43 2.41 -21.19
N ILE A 657 -21.23 1.66 -22.26
CA ILE A 657 -20.87 2.19 -23.56
C ILE A 657 -21.98 1.81 -24.53
N THR A 658 -22.62 2.82 -25.09
CA THR A 658 -23.72 2.63 -26.04
C THR A 658 -23.48 3.35 -27.36
N ILE A 659 -24.03 2.79 -28.43
CA ILE A 659 -24.10 3.41 -29.77
C ILE A 659 -25.50 4.02 -29.99
N ASP A 660 -26.42 3.85 -29.02
CA ASP A 660 -27.77 4.39 -29.05
C ASP A 660 -27.78 5.91 -28.82
N ARG A 661 -28.27 6.65 -29.82
CA ARG A 661 -28.44 8.11 -29.76
C ARG A 661 -29.53 8.54 -28.79
N GLU A 662 -30.47 7.66 -28.43
CA GLU A 662 -31.51 7.90 -27.42
C GLU A 662 -31.05 7.55 -25.99
N GLY A 663 -29.86 6.96 -25.84
CA GLY A 663 -29.20 6.61 -24.57
C GLY A 663 -29.28 7.67 -23.45
N PRO A 664 -29.04 8.97 -23.73
CA PRO A 664 -29.07 10.02 -22.71
C PRO A 664 -30.40 10.18 -21.96
N GLN A 665 -31.51 9.63 -22.47
CA GLN A 665 -32.83 9.76 -21.83
C GLN A 665 -33.05 8.80 -20.65
N TYR A 666 -32.27 7.71 -20.55
CA TYR A 666 -32.49 6.66 -19.54
C TYR A 666 -31.21 6.19 -18.83
N LEU A 667 -30.05 6.31 -19.46
CA LEU A 667 -28.77 5.90 -18.87
C LEU A 667 -28.39 6.67 -17.60
N PRO A 668 -28.64 8.01 -17.47
CA PRO A 668 -28.36 8.72 -16.23
C PRO A 668 -29.10 8.14 -15.02
N HIS A 669 -30.34 7.67 -15.22
CA HIS A 669 -31.13 7.05 -14.16
C HIS A 669 -30.61 5.66 -13.79
N MET A 670 -30.08 4.89 -14.74
CA MET A 670 -29.57 3.52 -14.49
C MET A 670 -28.14 3.49 -13.93
N TYR A 671 -27.20 4.14 -14.62
CA TYR A 671 -25.76 4.08 -14.31
C TYR A 671 -25.28 5.26 -13.44
N GLY A 672 -26.05 6.35 -13.41
CA GLY A 672 -25.65 7.64 -12.84
C GLY A 672 -25.06 8.56 -13.92
N ALA A 673 -25.12 9.88 -13.70
CA ALA A 673 -24.81 10.91 -14.70
C ALA A 673 -23.38 10.85 -15.30
N VAL A 674 -22.44 10.19 -14.62
CA VAL A 674 -21.02 10.13 -14.99
C VAL A 674 -20.52 8.75 -15.46
N ASN A 675 -21.37 7.71 -15.42
CA ASN A 675 -20.95 6.32 -15.66
C ASN A 675 -21.44 5.74 -17.00
N TYR A 676 -21.60 6.59 -18.02
CA TYR A 676 -21.92 6.14 -19.37
C TYR A 676 -21.24 6.99 -20.45
N ALA A 677 -21.09 6.41 -21.65
CA ALA A 677 -20.63 7.12 -22.84
C ALA A 677 -21.47 6.71 -24.06
N VAL A 678 -21.96 7.70 -24.80
CA VAL A 678 -22.59 7.52 -26.11
C VAL A 678 -21.54 7.71 -27.19
N ILE A 679 -21.41 6.74 -28.10
CA ILE A 679 -20.37 6.73 -29.13
C ILE A 679 -21.00 6.66 -30.51
N ASP A 680 -20.79 7.73 -31.29
CA ASP A 680 -21.25 7.82 -32.68
C ASP A 680 -20.24 7.25 -33.70
N ASP A 681 -19.02 6.91 -33.28
CA ASP A 681 -17.95 6.37 -34.12
C ASP A 681 -17.03 5.41 -33.34
N VAL A 682 -16.92 4.16 -33.81
CA VAL A 682 -16.05 3.09 -33.26
C VAL A 682 -14.61 3.55 -33.03
N LYS A 683 -14.12 4.47 -33.87
CA LYS A 683 -12.75 4.98 -33.78
C LYS A 683 -12.47 5.74 -32.48
N ARG A 684 -13.50 6.23 -31.77
CA ARG A 684 -13.37 6.97 -30.51
C ARG A 684 -13.42 6.09 -29.27
N LEU A 685 -13.84 4.84 -29.41
CA LEU A 685 -14.05 3.91 -28.29
C LEU A 685 -12.77 3.65 -27.46
N PRO A 686 -11.61 3.33 -28.06
CA PRO A 686 -10.41 3.07 -27.27
C PRO A 686 -9.96 4.29 -26.45
N LEU A 687 -10.04 5.50 -27.02
CA LEU A 687 -9.66 6.73 -26.33
C LEU A 687 -10.56 7.04 -25.13
N LYS A 688 -11.87 6.77 -25.25
CA LYS A 688 -12.80 6.93 -24.13
C LYS A 688 -12.52 5.93 -23.01
N ILE A 689 -12.18 4.70 -23.35
CA ILE A 689 -11.76 3.71 -22.37
C ILE A 689 -10.46 4.14 -21.70
N ALA A 690 -9.47 4.61 -22.47
CA ALA A 690 -8.24 5.19 -21.92
C ALA A 690 -8.52 6.33 -20.91
N ASP A 691 -9.47 7.22 -21.21
CA ASP A 691 -9.91 8.28 -20.29
C ASP A 691 -10.56 7.75 -19.01
N ILE A 692 -11.42 6.74 -19.11
CA ILE A 692 -12.06 6.09 -17.95
C ILE A 692 -10.98 5.45 -17.07
N TYR A 693 -10.03 4.75 -17.69
CA TYR A 693 -8.89 4.16 -17.01
C TYR A 693 -8.07 5.21 -16.28
N ARG A 694 -7.80 6.36 -16.89
CA ARG A 694 -7.09 7.47 -16.24
C ARG A 694 -7.84 7.97 -15.00
N LYS A 695 -9.15 8.21 -15.08
CA LYS A 695 -9.96 8.68 -13.95
C LYS A 695 -10.04 7.71 -12.77
N LEU A 696 -9.90 6.41 -13.02
CA LEU A 696 -10.02 5.36 -12.01
C LEU A 696 -8.66 4.89 -11.45
N THR A 697 -7.54 5.31 -12.06
CA THR A 697 -6.18 4.92 -11.66
C THR A 697 -5.29 6.10 -11.25
N THR A 698 -5.80 7.33 -11.36
CA THR A 698 -5.23 8.55 -10.77
C THR A 698 -5.98 8.83 -9.48
#